data_AF-A0A250G5Q0-F1
#
_entry.id   AF-A0A250G5Q0-F1
#
_cell.length_a   1.000
_cell.length_b   1.000
_cell.length_c   1.000
_cell.angle_alpha   90.00
_cell.angle_beta   90.00
_cell.angle_gamma   90.00
#
_symmetry.space_group_name_H-M   'P 1'
#
loop_
_entity.id
_entity.type
_entity.pdbx_description
1 polymer ?
#
loop_
_entity_poly.entity_id
_entity_poly.type
_entity_poly.pdbx_seq_one_letter_code
_entity_poly.pdbx_strand_id
1 'polypeptide(L)'
;MANWTLEDDVNDYIKRILEDLGLKKQSDYNVESTMSDYMKESLKGSAKTQNKTNFGKPDFSIEKYSVPIIIENKLSIKKLIAQTKDGYKTDDKSISAFAVNGALYYAKNMIGSGKYNEVIAIGVAGDNLQNVQIEVYYVYGSSDKAFKKIESCKTLNFLENKNTFANFYKEAILTEEEKHRILIDSQATLQAYAKKLNKLMHNHNITAPQRVLYVSGMLLAMQDVKDLKGNILQNGLTPDDLKGINTETKRDGKLITSQIEEFLKARNIGEQKRNLMLASFGEISKDAQRDEATKKDKEVDKFISETHSSTNKQIFTFIYENIFKAIDGFAGHIDIMGEMYSEFLKYALGDGKEIGIVLTPPYVTKMMAEILNITPNSKVMDLATGSAGFLISAMELMITQVENQYGKGTTQANELIERIKKNQLLGVELNAEMYTLAATNMILRGDGSSSIEKGSAFNRPEELYTNFNANRILLNPPFSFDENGMPFIKFGLEKIEKGGLGAIIIQDSAGSGKAITSNQEILKKHTLLASIKMPTDLFQPMAGVQTSIYIFKAKTPHDYDQTVKFIDFRNDGYKRTSRALQETDQPTERYHDIVKIYKAGRNAKVTAQWNLEEIFVEDFITPNGNDWNFDQHKKVNTKPTLEDFKKTVSDYLAWEVSNILKQQDKTDERLGK
;
A
#
# COMPACT_ATOMS: atom_id res chain seq x y z
N MET A 1 13.61 16.91 -50.40
CA MET A 1 13.24 17.57 -49.15
C MET A 1 14.45 17.54 -48.24
N ALA A 2 14.77 18.65 -47.57
CA ALA A 2 16.01 18.73 -46.80
C ALA A 2 15.90 17.82 -45.57
N ASN A 3 16.78 16.83 -45.50
CA ASN A 3 17.00 16.11 -44.26
C ASN A 3 17.61 17.08 -43.25
N TRP A 4 17.17 16.97 -42.00
CA TRP A 4 17.80 17.66 -40.90
C TRP A 4 19.22 17.14 -40.71
N THR A 5 20.12 18.07 -40.42
CA THR A 5 21.56 17.78 -40.30
C THR A 5 22.09 18.16 -38.92
N LEU A 6 21.37 19.01 -38.21
CA LEU A 6 21.70 19.46 -36.86
C LEU A 6 20.52 19.18 -35.92
N GLU A 7 20.83 18.98 -34.64
CA GLU A 7 19.80 18.86 -33.60
C GLU A 7 18.96 20.14 -33.48
N ASP A 8 19.53 21.29 -33.82
CA ASP A 8 18.84 22.58 -33.91
C ASP A 8 17.67 22.59 -34.91
N ASP A 9 17.74 21.78 -35.97
CA ASP A 9 16.61 21.64 -36.91
C ASP A 9 15.37 21.03 -36.21
N VAL A 10 15.60 20.11 -35.26
CA VAL A 10 14.55 19.51 -34.42
C VAL A 10 14.05 20.53 -33.39
N ASN A 11 14.95 21.34 -32.82
CA ASN A 11 14.59 22.44 -31.91
C ASN A 11 13.65 23.43 -32.62
N ASP A 12 13.97 23.83 -33.84
CA ASP A 12 13.17 24.79 -34.60
C ASP A 12 11.81 24.22 -35.02
N TYR A 13 11.75 22.91 -35.31
CA TYR A 13 10.47 22.22 -35.51
C TYR A 13 9.57 22.28 -34.28
N ILE A 14 10.12 21.98 -33.09
CA ILE A 14 9.36 22.02 -31.83
C ILE A 14 8.92 23.45 -31.51
N LYS A 15 9.82 24.44 -31.64
CA LYS A 15 9.48 25.86 -31.43
C LYS A 15 8.29 26.27 -32.30
N ARG A 16 8.32 25.92 -33.59
CA ARG A 16 7.23 26.25 -34.51
C ARG A 16 5.91 25.64 -34.06
N ILE A 17 5.90 24.37 -33.64
CA ILE A 17 4.68 23.74 -33.13
C ILE A 17 4.15 24.46 -31.89
N LEU A 18 5.02 24.78 -30.93
CA LEU A 18 4.61 25.46 -29.70
C LEU A 18 4.04 26.85 -30.02
N GLU A 19 4.68 27.60 -30.93
CA GLU A 19 4.22 28.92 -31.39
C GLU A 19 2.90 28.83 -32.19
N ASP A 20 2.74 27.82 -33.06
CA ASP A 20 1.49 27.55 -33.81
C ASP A 20 0.32 27.21 -32.87
N LEU A 21 0.61 26.58 -31.73
CA LEU A 21 -0.35 26.32 -30.64
C LEU A 21 -0.62 27.57 -29.77
N GLY A 22 0.02 28.70 -30.09
CA GLY A 22 -0.16 29.97 -29.38
C GLY A 22 0.64 30.11 -28.09
N LEU A 23 1.63 29.24 -27.84
CA LEU A 23 2.53 29.34 -26.69
C LEU A 23 3.65 30.35 -26.98
N LYS A 24 3.90 31.25 -26.03
CA LYS A 24 4.92 32.30 -26.16
C LYS A 24 6.22 31.94 -25.44
N LYS A 25 7.36 32.06 -26.13
CA LYS A 25 8.70 31.87 -25.54
C LYS A 25 8.91 32.85 -24.37
N GLN A 26 9.57 32.39 -23.29
CA GLN A 26 9.84 33.14 -22.04
C GLN A 26 8.59 33.53 -21.24
N SER A 27 7.39 33.17 -21.70
CA SER A 27 6.14 33.40 -20.97
C SER A 27 5.44 32.06 -20.66
N ASP A 28 5.25 31.24 -21.68
CA ASP A 28 4.57 29.95 -21.57
C ASP A 28 5.56 28.78 -21.60
N TYR A 29 6.57 28.85 -22.48
CA TYR A 29 7.64 27.85 -22.57
C TYR A 29 9.02 28.50 -22.55
N ASN A 30 9.99 27.74 -22.07
CA ASN A 30 11.39 28.10 -21.91
C ASN A 30 12.28 27.16 -22.71
N VAL A 31 13.49 27.62 -23.02
CA VAL A 31 14.49 26.86 -23.76
C VAL A 31 15.73 26.76 -22.89
N GLU A 32 16.28 25.57 -22.76
CA GLU A 32 17.53 25.34 -22.03
C GLU A 32 17.46 25.91 -20.60
N SER A 33 18.36 26.83 -20.24
CA SER A 33 18.46 27.37 -18.88
C SER A 33 17.47 28.50 -18.54
N THR A 34 16.55 28.88 -19.43
CA THR A 34 15.68 30.06 -19.20
C THR A 34 14.45 29.78 -18.32
N MET A 35 14.37 28.62 -17.69
CA MET A 35 13.27 28.23 -16.79
C MET A 35 13.23 29.02 -15.47
N SER A 36 12.13 28.89 -14.73
CA SER A 36 11.98 29.50 -13.40
C SER A 36 13.05 29.02 -12.42
N ASP A 37 13.36 29.82 -11.40
CA ASP A 37 14.31 29.42 -10.37
C ASP A 37 13.80 28.21 -9.57
N TYR A 38 12.48 28.10 -9.40
CA TYR A 38 11.84 26.93 -8.79
C TYR A 38 12.13 25.64 -9.58
N MET A 39 12.05 25.69 -10.92
CA MET A 39 12.40 24.55 -11.77
C MET A 39 13.91 24.26 -11.77
N LYS A 40 14.77 25.29 -11.80
CA LYS A 40 16.24 25.09 -11.69
C LYS A 40 16.63 24.39 -10.40
N GLU A 41 16.02 24.79 -9.29
CA GLU A 41 16.22 24.14 -7.99
C GLU A 41 15.82 22.66 -8.04
N SER A 42 14.70 22.33 -8.69
CA SER A 42 14.23 20.94 -8.83
C SER A 42 15.16 20.06 -9.69
N LEU A 43 15.97 20.67 -10.55
CA LEU A 43 16.90 19.99 -11.47
C LEU A 43 18.35 20.02 -10.99
N LYS A 44 18.61 20.48 -9.77
CA LYS A 44 19.96 20.59 -9.22
C LYS A 44 20.61 19.20 -9.12
N GLY A 45 21.84 19.06 -9.63
CA GLY A 45 22.55 17.77 -9.65
C GLY A 45 22.17 16.86 -10.81
N SER A 46 21.24 17.27 -11.68
CA SER A 46 20.78 16.50 -12.84
C SER A 46 21.55 16.85 -14.12
N ALA A 47 22.68 17.55 -14.05
CA ALA A 47 23.46 17.81 -15.25
C ALA A 47 23.97 16.49 -15.86
N LYS A 48 23.75 16.29 -17.16
CA LYS A 48 24.19 15.08 -17.93
C LYS A 48 25.71 15.04 -18.19
N THR A 49 26.49 15.92 -17.56
CA THR A 49 27.95 16.03 -17.69
C THR A 49 28.66 15.26 -16.58
N GLN A 50 29.88 14.75 -16.84
CA GLN A 50 30.66 13.92 -15.90
C GLN A 50 30.79 14.46 -14.46
N ASN A 51 30.80 15.79 -14.27
CA ASN A 51 30.96 16.37 -12.93
C ASN A 51 29.65 16.61 -12.16
N LYS A 52 28.45 16.40 -12.74
CA LYS A 52 27.11 16.51 -12.11
C LYS A 52 26.87 17.67 -11.13
N THR A 53 27.67 18.75 -11.15
CA THR A 53 27.65 19.81 -10.14
C THR A 53 26.66 20.94 -10.42
N ASN A 54 26.06 20.97 -11.63
CA ASN A 54 25.13 22.01 -12.07
C ASN A 54 23.68 21.47 -12.17
N PHE A 55 22.72 22.32 -12.50
CA PHE A 55 21.35 21.89 -12.76
C PHE A 55 21.18 21.29 -14.17
N GLY A 56 20.19 20.40 -14.30
CA GLY A 56 19.77 19.83 -15.58
C GLY A 56 19.18 20.88 -16.52
N LYS A 57 19.43 20.73 -17.83
CA LYS A 57 18.96 21.64 -18.86
C LYS A 57 18.16 20.84 -19.89
N PRO A 58 16.85 20.66 -19.68
CA PRO A 58 15.98 20.16 -20.73
C PRO A 58 15.97 21.12 -21.92
N ASP A 59 15.89 20.58 -23.14
CA ASP A 59 15.83 21.38 -24.38
C ASP A 59 14.66 22.40 -24.32
N PHE A 60 13.48 21.95 -23.86
CA PHE A 60 12.34 22.82 -23.58
C PHE A 60 11.67 22.50 -22.24
N SER A 61 11.10 23.53 -21.61
CA SER A 61 10.25 23.36 -20.43
C SER A 61 9.01 24.27 -20.46
N ILE A 62 7.91 23.82 -19.86
CA ILE A 62 6.62 24.54 -19.85
C ILE A 62 6.06 24.49 -18.43
N GLU A 63 5.72 25.66 -17.88
CA GLU A 63 5.17 25.83 -16.51
C GLU A 63 3.75 26.44 -16.52
N LYS A 64 3.11 26.52 -17.69
CA LYS A 64 1.77 27.13 -17.91
C LYS A 64 0.61 26.31 -17.31
N TYR A 65 0.82 25.00 -17.14
CA TYR A 65 -0.23 24.02 -16.84
C TYR A 65 -0.23 23.56 -15.37
N SER A 66 -1.17 22.69 -15.00
CA SER A 66 -1.29 22.15 -13.64
C SER A 66 -0.09 21.29 -13.21
N VAL A 67 0.65 20.74 -14.17
CA VAL A 67 1.90 20.01 -13.96
C VAL A 67 2.96 20.52 -14.93
N PRO A 68 4.25 20.54 -14.55
CA PRO A 68 5.32 20.96 -15.44
C PRO A 68 5.49 19.96 -16.60
N ILE A 69 5.98 20.46 -17.72
CA ILE A 69 6.29 19.67 -18.90
C ILE A 69 7.75 19.90 -19.25
N ILE A 70 8.45 18.82 -19.56
CA ILE A 70 9.82 18.85 -20.07
C ILE A 70 9.86 18.11 -21.41
N ILE A 71 10.62 18.67 -22.35
CA ILE A 71 10.80 18.10 -23.67
C ILE A 71 12.30 17.95 -23.90
N GLU A 72 12.69 16.75 -24.31
CA GLU A 72 14.01 16.46 -24.84
C GLU A 72 13.88 16.03 -26.29
N ASN A 73 14.84 16.43 -27.11
CA ASN A 73 14.87 16.05 -28.50
C ASN A 73 16.23 15.62 -29.00
N LYS A 74 16.22 14.75 -30.01
CA LYS A 74 17.43 14.22 -30.64
C LYS A 74 17.29 14.16 -32.16
N LEU A 75 18.40 14.46 -32.85
CA LEU A 75 18.47 14.22 -34.30
C LEU A 75 18.45 12.71 -34.58
N SER A 76 17.59 12.33 -35.52
CA SER A 76 17.28 10.97 -35.97
C SER A 76 16.30 10.18 -35.12
N ILE A 77 15.28 9.58 -35.76
CA ILE A 77 14.27 8.74 -35.09
C ILE A 77 14.89 7.56 -34.31
N LYS A 78 16.09 7.10 -34.72
CA LYS A 78 16.81 6.02 -34.03
C LYS A 78 17.24 6.39 -32.62
N LYS A 79 17.24 7.69 -32.28
CA LYS A 79 17.59 8.23 -30.96
C LYS A 79 16.37 8.62 -30.13
N LEU A 80 15.17 8.12 -30.47
CA LEU A 80 13.98 8.36 -29.65
C LEU A 80 14.12 7.75 -28.25
N ILE A 81 14.38 6.44 -28.17
CA ILE A 81 14.42 5.69 -26.92
C ILE A 81 15.45 4.55 -26.97
N ALA A 82 16.15 4.35 -25.86
CA ALA A 82 16.98 3.17 -25.62
C ALA A 82 16.35 2.30 -24.53
N GLN A 83 16.05 1.04 -24.86
CA GLN A 83 15.39 0.09 -23.96
C GLN A 83 15.95 -1.34 -24.06
N THR A 84 15.72 -2.12 -23.02
CA THR A 84 15.92 -3.58 -22.92
C THR A 84 14.57 -4.27 -22.78
N LYS A 85 14.56 -5.61 -22.61
CA LYS A 85 13.34 -6.35 -22.29
C LYS A 85 12.72 -5.96 -20.93
N ASP A 86 13.53 -5.41 -20.03
CA ASP A 86 13.15 -5.12 -18.65
C ASP A 86 12.77 -3.64 -18.42
N GLY A 87 12.89 -2.78 -19.45
CA GLY A 87 12.56 -1.35 -19.39
C GLY A 87 13.52 -0.46 -20.18
N TYR A 88 13.38 0.85 -20.06
CA TYR A 88 14.29 1.83 -20.67
C TYR A 88 15.62 1.85 -19.90
N LYS A 89 16.70 2.21 -20.60
CA LYS A 89 18.04 2.27 -20.03
C LYS A 89 18.27 3.56 -19.23
N THR A 90 18.90 3.43 -18.06
CA THR A 90 19.20 4.53 -17.12
C THR A 90 20.69 4.86 -17.00
N ASP A 91 21.55 4.27 -17.84
CA ASP A 91 22.97 4.60 -17.85
C ASP A 91 23.20 6.00 -18.45
N ASP A 92 24.25 6.69 -17.99
CA ASP A 92 24.56 8.08 -18.39
C ASP A 92 24.68 8.26 -19.92
N LYS A 93 25.15 7.21 -20.63
CA LYS A 93 25.25 7.22 -22.09
C LYS A 93 23.87 7.20 -22.74
N SER A 94 22.97 6.34 -22.29
CA SER A 94 21.58 6.29 -22.79
C SER A 94 20.81 7.57 -22.45
N ILE A 95 20.95 8.09 -21.23
CA ILE A 95 20.30 9.35 -20.79
C ILE A 95 20.71 10.54 -21.67
N SER A 96 21.97 10.59 -22.07
CA SER A 96 22.49 11.70 -22.88
C SER A 96 22.21 11.54 -24.37
N ALA A 97 22.15 10.30 -24.87
CA ALA A 97 22.05 10.02 -26.30
C ALA A 97 20.62 9.88 -26.84
N PHE A 98 19.62 9.68 -25.98
CA PHE A 98 18.24 9.39 -26.39
C PHE A 98 17.24 10.34 -25.76
N ALA A 99 16.25 10.78 -26.54
CA ALA A 99 15.30 11.83 -26.16
C ALA A 99 14.43 11.41 -24.97
N VAL A 100 13.74 10.27 -25.05
CA VAL A 100 12.86 9.78 -23.98
C VAL A 100 13.64 9.50 -22.69
N ASN A 101 14.81 8.88 -22.79
CA ASN A 101 15.65 8.57 -21.63
C ASN A 101 16.09 9.87 -20.91
N GLY A 102 16.45 10.90 -21.68
CA GLY A 102 16.77 12.23 -21.16
C GLY A 102 15.59 12.90 -20.46
N ALA A 103 14.41 12.88 -21.08
CA ALA A 103 13.19 13.47 -20.52
C ALA A 103 12.80 12.78 -19.22
N LEU A 104 12.71 11.45 -19.21
CA LEU A 104 12.37 10.67 -18.01
C LEU A 104 13.38 10.91 -16.88
N TYR A 105 14.67 11.02 -17.19
CA TYR A 105 15.70 11.33 -16.19
C TYR A 105 15.45 12.69 -15.53
N TYR A 106 15.17 13.74 -16.29
CA TYR A 106 14.86 15.05 -15.72
C TYR A 106 13.58 15.04 -14.89
N ALA A 107 12.49 14.46 -15.39
CA ALA A 107 11.22 14.39 -14.68
C ALA A 107 11.36 13.71 -13.30
N LYS A 108 12.10 12.60 -13.24
CA LYS A 108 12.32 11.88 -11.99
C LYS A 108 13.15 12.65 -10.99
N ASN A 109 14.17 13.36 -11.43
CA ASN A 109 14.97 14.20 -10.53
C ASN A 109 14.14 15.38 -10.01
N MET A 110 13.30 15.98 -10.87
CA MET A 110 12.35 17.01 -10.44
C MET A 110 11.44 16.51 -9.32
N ILE A 111 10.93 15.27 -9.44
CA ILE A 111 10.10 14.66 -8.40
C ILE A 111 10.93 14.29 -7.17
N GLY A 112 12.11 13.70 -7.35
CA GLY A 112 13.03 13.33 -6.27
C GLY A 112 13.54 14.53 -5.45
N SER A 113 13.50 15.74 -6.01
CA SER A 113 13.81 16.97 -5.27
C SER A 113 12.72 17.38 -4.26
N GLY A 114 11.53 16.77 -4.33
CA GLY A 114 10.37 17.10 -3.52
C GLY A 114 9.64 18.40 -3.92
N LYS A 115 10.06 19.05 -5.02
CA LYS A 115 9.43 20.28 -5.53
C LYS A 115 8.20 20.00 -6.39
N TYR A 116 8.23 18.92 -7.16
CA TYR A 116 7.10 18.49 -8.00
C TYR A 116 6.67 17.09 -7.60
N ASN A 117 5.38 16.79 -7.71
CA ASN A 117 4.86 15.44 -7.46
C ASN A 117 4.68 14.65 -8.77
N GLU A 118 4.48 15.36 -9.88
CA GLU A 118 4.08 14.82 -11.17
C GLU A 118 4.68 15.70 -12.28
N VAL A 119 5.09 15.09 -13.39
CA VAL A 119 5.72 15.78 -14.53
C VAL A 119 5.29 15.09 -15.82
N ILE A 120 5.02 15.87 -16.88
CA ILE A 120 4.88 15.32 -18.23
C ILE A 120 6.25 15.34 -18.92
N ALA A 121 6.77 14.16 -19.25
CA ALA A 121 8.03 13.99 -19.95
C ALA A 121 7.77 13.65 -21.42
N ILE A 122 8.36 14.42 -22.33
CA ILE A 122 8.18 14.25 -23.78
C ILE A 122 9.53 14.01 -24.45
N GLY A 123 9.64 12.91 -25.19
CA GLY A 123 10.77 12.65 -26.07
C GLY A 123 10.39 12.89 -27.52
N VAL A 124 11.19 13.69 -28.23
CA VAL A 124 11.01 13.98 -29.67
C VAL A 124 12.25 13.55 -30.45
N ALA A 125 12.08 12.81 -31.54
CA ALA A 125 13.20 12.50 -32.42
C ALA A 125 12.76 12.53 -33.88
N GLY A 126 13.60 13.07 -34.77
CA GLY A 126 13.24 13.16 -36.17
C GLY A 126 14.42 13.36 -37.12
N ASP A 127 14.21 13.02 -38.39
CA ASP A 127 15.18 13.17 -39.48
C ASP A 127 14.76 14.26 -40.49
N ASN A 128 13.46 14.59 -40.56
CA ASN A 128 12.87 15.65 -41.39
C ASN A 128 11.40 15.86 -40.99
N LEU A 129 10.72 16.84 -41.60
CA LEU A 129 9.31 17.20 -41.32
C LEU A 129 8.31 16.04 -41.44
N GLN A 130 8.57 15.03 -42.29
CA GLN A 130 7.67 13.88 -42.48
C GLN A 130 8.03 12.71 -41.56
N ASN A 131 9.20 12.74 -40.93
CA ASN A 131 9.73 11.66 -40.12
C ASN A 131 10.13 12.18 -38.74
N VAL A 132 9.11 12.49 -37.94
CA VAL A 132 9.23 12.86 -36.52
C VAL A 132 8.40 11.92 -35.68
N GLN A 133 8.95 11.48 -34.57
CA GLN A 133 8.28 10.66 -33.57
C GLN A 133 8.26 11.41 -32.24
N ILE A 134 7.13 11.33 -31.56
CA ILE A 134 6.88 11.96 -30.26
C ILE A 134 6.32 10.88 -29.34
N GLU A 135 6.92 10.73 -28.17
CA GLU A 135 6.38 9.90 -27.09
C GLU A 135 6.18 10.75 -25.84
N VAL A 136 5.00 10.59 -25.24
CA VAL A 136 4.55 11.36 -24.06
C VAL A 136 4.40 10.42 -22.88
N TYR A 137 4.94 10.83 -21.75
CA TYR A 137 4.95 10.08 -20.51
C TYR A 137 4.41 10.92 -19.37
N TYR A 138 3.51 10.35 -18.59
CA TYR A 138 3.11 10.86 -17.29
C TYR A 138 4.01 10.24 -16.23
N VAL A 139 4.87 11.06 -15.61
CA VAL A 139 5.79 10.63 -14.56
C VAL A 139 5.21 11.06 -13.22
N TYR A 140 5.00 10.09 -12.34
CA TYR A 140 4.28 10.26 -11.07
C TYR A 140 5.10 9.84 -9.86
N GLY A 141 6.39 9.56 -10.07
CA GLY A 141 7.33 9.22 -9.03
C GLY A 141 8.78 9.29 -9.51
N SER A 142 9.73 9.29 -8.58
CA SER A 142 11.16 9.28 -8.87
C SER A 142 11.73 7.87 -9.13
N SER A 143 10.94 6.81 -8.84
CA SER A 143 11.32 5.42 -9.14
C SER A 143 11.45 5.15 -10.64
N ASP A 144 12.28 4.17 -10.98
CA ASP A 144 12.47 3.72 -12.36
C ASP A 144 11.24 3.10 -13.01
N LYS A 145 10.19 2.80 -12.25
CA LYS A 145 8.93 2.29 -12.81
C LYS A 145 7.75 3.25 -12.64
N ALA A 146 7.97 4.44 -12.09
CA ALA A 146 6.91 5.37 -11.74
C ALA A 146 6.53 6.33 -12.90
N PHE A 147 6.21 5.76 -14.05
CA PHE A 147 5.66 6.51 -15.18
C PHE A 147 4.70 5.65 -16.02
N LYS A 148 3.81 6.33 -16.73
CA LYS A 148 2.86 5.75 -17.68
C LYS A 148 3.09 6.36 -19.05
N LYS A 149 3.25 5.52 -20.08
CA LYS A 149 3.30 5.96 -21.48
C LYS A 149 1.89 6.27 -21.96
N ILE A 150 1.71 7.41 -22.63
CA ILE A 150 0.41 7.82 -23.17
C ILE A 150 0.33 7.45 -24.65
N GLU A 151 -0.17 6.23 -24.94
CA GLU A 151 -0.22 5.68 -26.30
C GLU A 151 -1.12 6.48 -27.27
N SER A 152 -2.10 7.22 -26.75
CA SER A 152 -3.02 8.03 -27.55
C SER A 152 -2.38 9.30 -28.11
N CYS A 153 -1.24 9.76 -27.55
CA CYS A 153 -0.66 11.06 -27.86
C CYS A 153 0.61 10.95 -28.69
N LYS A 154 0.50 11.29 -29.99
CA LYS A 154 1.61 11.34 -30.94
C LYS A 154 1.93 12.75 -31.43
N THR A 155 1.25 13.76 -30.89
CA THR A 155 1.41 15.19 -31.24
C THR A 155 1.43 16.03 -29.99
N LEU A 156 1.82 17.30 -30.10
CA LEU A 156 1.79 18.26 -28.99
C LEU A 156 0.47 19.04 -28.87
N ASN A 157 -0.56 18.69 -29.67
CA ASN A 157 -1.80 19.48 -29.75
C ASN A 157 -2.60 19.55 -28.45
N PHE A 158 -2.38 18.61 -27.52
CA PHE A 158 -2.98 18.67 -26.19
C PHE A 158 -2.51 19.92 -25.40
N LEU A 159 -1.40 20.55 -25.82
CA LEU A 159 -0.86 21.80 -25.27
C LEU A 159 -1.49 23.08 -25.86
N GLU A 160 -2.54 22.98 -26.67
CA GLU A 160 -3.17 24.18 -27.27
C GLU A 160 -3.75 25.12 -26.21
N ASN A 161 -4.47 24.58 -25.22
CA ASN A 161 -5.09 25.38 -24.17
C ASN A 161 -5.30 24.59 -22.87
N LYS A 162 -5.73 25.29 -21.82
CA LYS A 162 -5.95 24.68 -20.50
C LYS A 162 -7.02 23.59 -20.50
N ASN A 163 -8.04 23.67 -21.37
CA ASN A 163 -9.11 22.68 -21.43
C ASN A 163 -8.65 21.39 -22.11
N THR A 164 -7.94 21.50 -23.24
CA THR A 164 -7.35 20.34 -23.93
C THR A 164 -6.33 19.64 -23.04
N PHE A 165 -5.50 20.42 -22.33
CA PHE A 165 -4.55 19.88 -21.37
C PHE A 165 -5.25 19.17 -20.20
N ALA A 166 -6.30 19.76 -19.64
CA ALA A 166 -7.04 19.14 -18.54
C ALA A 166 -7.68 17.80 -18.94
N ASN A 167 -8.19 17.67 -20.17
CA ASN A 167 -8.72 16.40 -20.67
C ASN A 167 -7.63 15.35 -20.86
N PHE A 168 -6.51 15.73 -21.49
CA PHE A 168 -5.33 14.87 -21.57
C PHE A 168 -4.86 14.40 -20.19
N TYR A 169 -4.77 15.33 -19.24
CA TYR A 169 -4.27 15.04 -17.90
C TYR A 169 -5.20 14.09 -17.14
N LYS A 170 -6.52 14.19 -17.30
CA LYS A 170 -7.48 13.23 -16.73
C LYS A 170 -7.28 11.81 -17.26
N GLU A 171 -6.93 11.64 -18.53
CA GLU A 171 -6.61 10.33 -19.12
C GLU A 171 -5.21 9.83 -18.71
N ALA A 172 -4.29 10.76 -18.45
CA ALA A 172 -2.91 10.47 -18.11
C ALA A 172 -2.74 9.95 -16.69
N ILE A 173 -3.52 10.45 -15.73
CA ILE A 173 -3.52 9.99 -14.33
C ILE A 173 -3.80 8.48 -14.25
N LEU A 174 -3.23 7.82 -13.24
CA LEU A 174 -3.42 6.40 -13.00
C LEU A 174 -4.88 6.09 -12.64
N THR A 175 -5.46 5.10 -13.31
CA THR A 175 -6.73 4.50 -12.87
C THR A 175 -6.51 3.62 -11.64
N GLU A 176 -7.59 3.28 -10.93
CA GLU A 176 -7.51 2.36 -9.79
C GLU A 176 -7.02 0.97 -10.21
N GLU A 177 -7.36 0.49 -11.41
CA GLU A 177 -6.82 -0.78 -11.92
C GLU A 177 -5.31 -0.69 -12.20
N GLU A 178 -4.82 0.43 -12.73
CA GLU A 178 -3.39 0.64 -12.98
C GLU A 178 -2.61 0.73 -11.67
N LYS A 179 -3.12 1.46 -10.67
CA LYS A 179 -2.54 1.47 -9.32
C LYS A 179 -2.49 0.07 -8.72
N HIS A 180 -3.58 -0.70 -8.83
CA HIS A 180 -3.64 -2.07 -8.33
C HIS A 180 -2.60 -2.97 -9.01
N ARG A 181 -2.41 -2.84 -10.32
CA ARG A 181 -1.38 -3.58 -11.05
C ARG A 181 0.03 -3.22 -10.60
N ILE A 182 0.33 -1.92 -10.42
CA ILE A 182 1.62 -1.46 -9.88
C ILE A 182 1.87 -2.08 -8.50
N LEU A 183 0.85 -2.14 -7.66
CA LEU A 183 0.94 -2.73 -6.33
C LEU A 183 1.22 -4.24 -6.39
N ILE A 184 0.55 -4.98 -7.27
CA ILE A 184 0.80 -6.42 -7.50
C ILE A 184 2.23 -6.66 -8.00
N ASP A 185 2.70 -5.90 -8.99
CA ASP A 185 4.05 -6.03 -9.53
C ASP A 185 5.12 -5.69 -8.48
N SER A 186 4.84 -4.66 -7.67
CA SER A 186 5.64 -4.30 -6.50
C SER A 186 5.61 -5.37 -5.42
N GLN A 187 4.48 -6.04 -5.17
CA GLN A 187 4.33 -7.06 -4.13
C GLN A 187 5.27 -8.24 -4.38
N ALA A 188 5.35 -8.76 -5.60
CA ALA A 188 6.26 -9.86 -5.94
C ALA A 188 7.73 -9.47 -5.68
N THR A 189 8.08 -8.23 -6.03
CA THR A 189 9.42 -7.67 -5.84
C THR A 189 9.74 -7.49 -4.35
N LEU A 190 8.83 -6.86 -3.59
CA LEU A 190 8.95 -6.63 -2.14
C LEU A 190 8.99 -7.95 -1.37
N GLN A 191 8.21 -8.96 -1.78
CA GLN A 191 8.26 -10.30 -1.20
C GLN A 191 9.64 -10.93 -1.41
N ALA A 192 10.22 -10.79 -2.60
CA ALA A 192 11.56 -11.28 -2.88
C ALA A 192 12.62 -10.55 -2.03
N TYR A 193 12.51 -9.23 -1.88
CA TYR A 193 13.41 -8.45 -1.02
C TYR A 193 13.24 -8.78 0.46
N ALA A 194 12.01 -8.98 0.95
CA ALA A 194 11.76 -9.39 2.32
C ALA A 194 12.37 -10.76 2.63
N LYS A 195 12.27 -11.73 1.71
CA LYS A 195 12.95 -13.04 1.87
C LYS A 195 14.46 -12.90 1.98
N LYS A 196 15.07 -12.05 1.14
CA LYS A 196 16.51 -11.75 1.19
C LYS A 196 16.91 -11.03 2.47
N LEU A 197 16.13 -10.04 2.92
CA LEU A 197 16.35 -9.35 4.18
C LEU A 197 16.25 -10.31 5.37
N ASN A 198 15.23 -11.16 5.40
CA ASN A 198 15.07 -12.15 6.47
C ASN A 198 16.27 -13.10 6.55
N LYS A 199 16.80 -13.52 5.40
CA LYS A 199 18.03 -14.32 5.33
C LYS A 199 19.26 -13.54 5.84
N LEU A 200 19.45 -12.29 5.39
CA LEU A 200 20.51 -11.41 5.86
C LEU A 200 20.46 -11.26 7.39
N MET A 201 19.31 -10.91 7.94
CA MET A 201 19.12 -10.70 9.37
C MET A 201 19.27 -12.00 10.18
N HIS A 202 18.85 -13.15 9.62
CA HIS A 202 19.09 -14.45 10.23
C HIS A 202 20.58 -14.80 10.29
N ASN A 203 21.35 -14.55 9.22
CA ASN A 203 22.80 -14.76 9.21
C ASN A 203 23.53 -13.91 10.27
N HIS A 204 22.92 -12.79 10.67
CA HIS A 204 23.39 -11.91 11.73
C HIS A 204 22.73 -12.17 13.10
N ASN A 205 22.09 -13.33 13.30
CA ASN A 205 21.45 -13.72 14.57
C ASN A 205 20.36 -12.77 15.08
N ILE A 206 19.63 -12.11 14.17
CA ILE A 206 18.49 -11.28 14.52
C ILE A 206 17.20 -12.11 14.46
N THR A 207 16.50 -12.16 15.58
CA THR A 207 15.28 -12.97 15.76
C THR A 207 14.08 -12.36 15.04
N ALA A 208 13.06 -13.16 14.72
CA ALA A 208 11.88 -12.66 14.00
C ALA A 208 11.19 -11.45 14.66
N PRO A 209 10.97 -11.40 16.00
CA PRO A 209 10.42 -10.22 16.66
C PRO A 209 11.30 -8.97 16.49
N GLN A 210 12.63 -9.12 16.57
CA GLN A 210 13.57 -8.02 16.39
C GLN A 210 13.56 -7.46 14.96
N ARG A 211 13.32 -8.31 13.95
CA ARG A 211 13.37 -7.89 12.53
C ARG A 211 12.39 -6.75 12.21
N VAL A 212 11.22 -6.81 12.82
CA VAL A 212 10.13 -5.83 12.65
C VAL A 212 10.53 -4.46 13.16
N LEU A 213 11.13 -4.43 14.35
CA LEU A 213 11.61 -3.21 14.99
C LEU A 213 12.77 -2.60 14.21
N TYR A 214 13.68 -3.45 13.69
CA TYR A 214 14.75 -3.04 12.80
C TYR A 214 14.24 -2.38 11.54
N VAL A 215 13.31 -3.03 10.83
CA VAL A 215 12.70 -2.47 9.61
C VAL A 215 12.03 -1.13 9.89
N SER A 216 11.15 -1.09 10.89
CA SER A 216 10.37 0.10 11.21
C SER A 216 11.26 1.25 11.68
N GLY A 217 12.24 0.96 12.53
CA GLY A 217 13.18 1.95 13.06
C GLY A 217 14.13 2.48 11.99
N MET A 218 14.66 1.62 11.13
CA MET A 218 15.55 2.06 10.05
C MET A 218 14.81 2.91 9.03
N LEU A 219 13.56 2.55 8.67
CA LEU A 219 12.73 3.38 7.80
C LEU A 219 12.44 4.76 8.39
N LEU A 220 12.18 4.85 9.71
CA LEU A 220 12.05 6.13 10.40
C LEU A 220 13.35 6.94 10.39
N ALA A 221 14.49 6.29 10.60
CA ALA A 221 15.79 6.95 10.57
C ALA A 221 16.17 7.51 9.18
N MET A 222 15.63 6.93 8.11
CA MET A 222 15.78 7.43 6.73
C MET A 222 14.88 8.63 6.42
N GLN A 223 13.90 8.95 7.26
CA GLN A 223 13.03 10.11 7.05
C GLN A 223 13.73 11.41 7.48
N ASP A 224 13.44 12.48 6.74
CA ASP A 224 13.82 13.83 7.16
C ASP A 224 13.10 14.23 8.46
N VAL A 225 13.84 14.88 9.34
CA VAL A 225 13.31 15.54 10.53
C VAL A 225 12.78 16.89 10.09
N LYS A 226 11.46 17.05 10.11
CA LYS A 226 10.77 18.29 9.72
C LYS A 226 10.10 18.94 10.93
N ASP A 227 10.14 20.27 11.00
CA ASP A 227 9.35 21.02 11.97
C ASP A 227 7.84 20.95 11.67
N LEU A 228 7.01 21.51 12.54
CA LEU A 228 5.55 21.56 12.35
C LEU A 228 5.11 22.38 11.13
N LYS A 229 6.01 23.18 10.55
CA LYS A 229 5.77 23.99 9.34
C LYS A 229 6.26 23.25 8.07
N GLY A 230 6.82 22.05 8.22
CA GLY A 230 7.35 21.25 7.12
C GLY A 230 8.78 21.60 6.70
N ASN A 231 9.47 22.50 7.41
CA ASN A 231 10.86 22.83 7.11
C ASN A 231 11.78 21.70 7.59
N ILE A 232 12.75 21.32 6.76
CA ILE A 232 13.74 20.29 7.11
C ILE A 232 14.71 20.87 8.14
N LEU A 233 14.72 20.29 9.34
CA LEU A 233 15.67 20.58 10.41
C LEU A 233 16.94 19.73 10.25
N GLN A 234 16.76 18.48 9.83
CA GLN A 234 17.83 17.52 9.62
C GLN A 234 17.42 16.53 8.54
N ASN A 235 18.33 16.23 7.61
CA ASN A 235 18.08 15.20 6.59
C ASN A 235 18.01 13.82 7.22
N GLY A 236 17.27 12.91 6.58
CA GLY A 236 17.29 11.49 6.92
C GLY A 236 18.68 10.87 6.75
N LEU A 237 18.94 9.78 7.49
CA LEU A 237 20.19 9.04 7.36
C LEU A 237 20.23 8.27 6.05
N THR A 238 21.43 8.23 5.47
CA THR A 238 21.78 7.42 4.29
C THR A 238 22.85 6.39 4.66
N PRO A 239 23.08 5.36 3.83
CA PRO A 239 24.13 4.36 4.07
C PRO A 239 25.53 4.95 4.30
N ASP A 240 25.83 6.10 3.69
CA ASP A 240 27.13 6.77 3.78
C ASP A 240 27.37 7.44 5.13
N ASP A 241 26.28 7.73 5.88
CA ASP A 241 26.36 8.30 7.23
C ASP A 241 26.80 7.26 8.26
N LEU A 242 26.58 5.97 7.98
CA LEU A 242 26.97 4.86 8.83
C LEU A 242 28.41 4.46 8.52
N LYS A 243 29.31 4.78 9.46
CA LYS A 243 30.77 4.69 9.26
C LYS A 243 31.41 3.55 10.02
N GLY A 244 30.65 2.80 10.84
CA GLY A 244 31.19 1.75 11.69
C GLY A 244 32.11 2.30 12.78
N ILE A 245 31.86 3.53 13.26
CA ILE A 245 32.68 4.16 14.30
C ILE A 245 32.44 3.44 15.63
N ASN A 246 33.44 2.74 16.16
CA ASN A 246 33.28 1.98 17.41
C ASN A 246 33.49 2.85 18.66
N THR A 247 32.61 3.84 18.88
CA THR A 247 32.54 4.61 20.13
C THR A 247 31.15 4.52 20.74
N GLU A 248 31.05 4.76 22.05
CA GLU A 248 29.78 4.60 22.79
C GLU A 248 28.62 5.43 22.22
N THR A 249 28.90 6.59 21.64
CA THR A 249 27.89 7.55 21.15
C THR A 249 27.77 7.64 19.64
N LYS A 250 28.78 7.22 18.87
CA LYS A 250 28.80 7.38 17.40
C LYS A 250 28.75 6.09 16.61
N ARG A 251 28.63 4.95 17.28
CA ARG A 251 28.37 3.66 16.60
C ARG A 251 27.06 3.68 15.84
N ASP A 252 26.99 2.92 14.76
CA ASP A 252 25.91 3.01 13.77
C ASP A 252 24.53 2.81 14.42
N GLY A 253 24.39 1.84 15.30
CA GLY A 253 23.17 1.59 16.05
C GLY A 253 22.73 2.79 16.90
N LYS A 254 23.68 3.54 17.48
CA LYS A 254 23.39 4.75 18.25
C LYS A 254 23.01 5.93 17.38
N LEU A 255 23.65 6.10 16.22
CA LEU A 255 23.26 7.11 15.24
C LEU A 255 21.82 6.87 14.78
N ILE A 256 21.48 5.63 14.43
CA ILE A 256 20.12 5.24 14.02
C ILE A 256 19.11 5.57 15.12
N THR A 257 19.34 5.12 16.36
CA THR A 257 18.37 5.38 17.45
C THR A 257 18.26 6.85 17.82
N SER A 258 19.36 7.62 17.74
CA SER A 258 19.34 9.06 18.01
C SER A 258 18.56 9.81 16.94
N GLN A 259 18.72 9.42 15.66
CA GLN A 259 17.92 9.97 14.57
C GLN A 259 16.42 9.73 14.77
N ILE A 260 16.05 8.51 15.16
CA ILE A 260 14.65 8.17 15.46
C ILE A 260 14.13 9.07 16.59
N GLU A 261 14.92 9.28 17.64
CA GLU A 261 14.54 10.17 18.75
C GLU A 261 14.27 11.60 18.29
N GLU A 262 15.17 12.20 17.51
CA GLU A 262 14.98 13.55 16.97
C GLU A 262 13.77 13.64 16.04
N PHE A 263 13.56 12.63 15.20
CA PHE A 263 12.37 12.52 14.37
C PHE A 263 11.08 12.49 15.20
N LEU A 264 11.02 11.65 16.25
CA LEU A 264 9.83 11.54 17.11
C LEU A 264 9.59 12.81 17.94
N LYS A 265 10.66 13.52 18.36
CA LYS A 265 10.56 14.82 19.05
C LYS A 265 9.97 15.89 18.14
N ALA A 266 10.45 15.99 16.91
CA ALA A 266 9.98 17.00 15.95
C ALA A 266 8.49 16.83 15.59
N ARG A 267 7.97 15.61 15.69
CA ARG A 267 6.55 15.28 15.50
C ARG A 267 5.64 15.61 16.70
N ASN A 268 6.19 16.17 17.79
CA ASN A 268 5.45 16.50 19.01
C ASN A 268 4.69 15.30 19.62
N ILE A 269 5.28 14.10 19.52
CA ILE A 269 4.72 12.88 20.12
C ILE A 269 4.86 12.99 21.63
N GLY A 270 3.77 12.69 22.35
CA GLY A 270 3.73 12.72 23.82
C GLY A 270 4.86 11.91 24.45
N GLU A 271 5.44 12.43 25.54
CA GLU A 271 6.67 11.90 26.13
C GLU A 271 6.58 10.42 26.49
N GLN A 272 5.48 10.00 27.13
CA GLN A 272 5.28 8.60 27.50
C GLN A 272 5.27 7.67 26.28
N LYS A 273 4.57 8.06 25.22
CA LYS A 273 4.50 7.32 23.96
C LYS A 273 5.86 7.24 23.28
N ARG A 274 6.55 8.38 23.19
CA ARG A 274 7.90 8.47 22.63
C ARG A 274 8.87 7.56 23.37
N ASN A 275 8.85 7.58 24.71
CA ASN A 275 9.73 6.74 25.53
C ASN A 275 9.47 5.24 25.32
N LEU A 276 8.20 4.82 25.18
CA LEU A 276 7.86 3.43 24.86
C LEU A 276 8.39 3.02 23.49
N MET A 277 8.20 3.85 22.46
CA MET A 277 8.71 3.57 21.11
C MET A 277 10.24 3.49 21.10
N LEU A 278 10.92 4.43 21.78
CA LEU A 278 12.39 4.43 21.89
C LEU A 278 12.92 3.22 22.66
N ALA A 279 12.20 2.75 23.68
CA ALA A 279 12.56 1.51 24.37
C ALA A 279 12.52 0.30 23.41
N SER A 280 11.50 0.21 22.54
CA SER A 280 11.44 -0.82 21.50
C SER A 280 12.57 -0.69 20.48
N PHE A 281 12.82 0.51 19.95
CA PHE A 281 13.91 0.74 18.99
C PHE A 281 15.31 0.62 19.60
N GLY A 282 15.42 0.66 20.93
CA GLY A 282 16.65 0.41 21.67
C GLY A 282 17.32 -0.91 21.31
N GLU A 283 16.55 -1.93 20.89
CA GLU A 283 17.06 -3.22 20.39
C GLU A 283 18.05 -3.08 19.23
N ILE A 284 17.95 -2.02 18.41
CA ILE A 284 18.91 -1.75 17.31
C ILE A 284 20.29 -1.38 17.85
N SER A 285 20.33 -0.64 18.96
CA SER A 285 21.56 -0.17 19.59
C SER A 285 21.98 -1.00 20.82
N LYS A 286 21.21 -2.03 21.19
CA LYS A 286 21.42 -2.77 22.45
C LYS A 286 22.74 -3.54 22.47
N ASP A 287 23.04 -4.24 21.39
CA ASP A 287 24.25 -5.05 21.25
C ASP A 287 25.31 -4.26 20.46
N ALA A 288 26.40 -3.88 21.15
CA ALA A 288 27.49 -3.13 20.54
C ALA A 288 28.27 -3.95 19.50
N GLN A 289 28.28 -5.28 19.58
CA GLN A 289 28.97 -6.13 18.60
C GLN A 289 28.35 -6.02 17.22
N ARG A 290 27.07 -5.62 17.12
CA ARG A 290 26.40 -5.38 15.84
C ARG A 290 26.96 -4.17 15.09
N ASP A 291 27.70 -3.30 15.77
CA ASP A 291 28.36 -2.13 15.19
C ASP A 291 29.83 -2.39 14.84
N GLU A 292 30.39 -3.54 15.23
CA GLU A 292 31.76 -3.94 14.89
C GLU A 292 31.87 -4.37 13.41
N ALA A 293 33.03 -4.12 12.81
CA ALA A 293 33.28 -4.47 11.42
C ALA A 293 33.27 -6.00 11.24
N THR A 294 32.35 -6.50 10.40
CA THR A 294 32.23 -7.92 10.08
C THR A 294 32.24 -8.14 8.57
N LYS A 295 32.39 -9.40 8.16
CA LYS A 295 32.35 -9.79 6.75
C LYS A 295 31.01 -9.42 6.14
N LYS A 296 31.03 -8.83 4.94
CA LYS A 296 29.83 -8.49 4.22
C LYS A 296 29.06 -9.73 3.72
N ASP A 297 27.74 -9.69 3.89
CA ASP A 297 26.84 -10.67 3.31
C ASP A 297 26.71 -10.46 1.79
N LYS A 298 26.43 -11.55 1.06
CA LYS A 298 26.28 -11.53 -0.39
C LYS A 298 25.15 -10.63 -0.87
N GLU A 299 24.09 -10.46 -0.06
CA GLU A 299 22.93 -9.66 -0.45
C GLU A 299 23.24 -8.14 -0.51
N VAL A 300 24.32 -7.68 0.15
CA VAL A 300 24.72 -6.26 0.21
C VAL A 300 26.06 -5.98 -0.48
N ASP A 301 26.70 -7.01 -1.01
CA ASP A 301 28.05 -6.95 -1.59
C ASP A 301 28.21 -5.91 -2.71
N LYS A 302 27.16 -5.75 -3.52
CA LYS A 302 27.10 -4.78 -4.62
C LYS A 302 26.87 -3.33 -4.20
N PHE A 303 26.42 -3.10 -2.97
CA PHE A 303 26.06 -1.77 -2.47
C PHE A 303 27.14 -1.17 -1.57
N ILE A 304 27.94 -2.02 -0.92
CA ILE A 304 28.98 -1.60 0.01
C ILE A 304 30.35 -1.86 -0.62
N SER A 305 31.06 -0.79 -0.91
CA SER A 305 32.39 -0.83 -1.54
C SER A 305 33.45 -1.40 -0.62
N GLU A 306 33.29 -1.19 0.69
CA GLU A 306 34.19 -1.61 1.74
C GLU A 306 34.18 -3.14 1.92
N THR A 307 35.32 -3.70 2.29
CA THR A 307 35.47 -5.16 2.48
C THR A 307 34.78 -5.68 3.75
N HIS A 308 34.64 -4.81 4.75
CA HIS A 308 33.99 -5.09 6.02
C HIS A 308 33.01 -3.96 6.35
N SER A 309 31.92 -4.30 7.01
CA SER A 309 30.87 -3.36 7.41
C SER A 309 30.20 -3.86 8.68
N SER A 310 29.71 -2.93 9.50
CA SER A 310 28.89 -3.30 10.66
C SER A 310 27.60 -4.00 10.23
N THR A 311 27.04 -4.82 11.12
CA THR A 311 25.75 -5.50 10.87
C THR A 311 24.64 -4.47 10.66
N ASN A 312 24.60 -3.42 11.48
CA ASN A 312 23.61 -2.36 11.38
C ASN A 312 23.70 -1.61 10.04
N LYS A 313 24.91 -1.27 9.56
CA LYS A 313 25.11 -0.68 8.23
C LYS A 313 24.65 -1.62 7.12
N GLN A 314 24.99 -2.91 7.18
CA GLN A 314 24.57 -3.87 6.14
C GLN A 314 23.04 -3.94 6.01
N ILE A 315 22.32 -4.07 7.13
CA ILE A 315 20.85 -4.14 7.13
C ILE A 315 20.26 -2.80 6.68
N PHE A 316 20.78 -1.68 7.18
CA PHE A 316 20.34 -0.34 6.79
C PHE A 316 20.51 -0.10 5.29
N THR A 317 21.67 -0.44 4.72
CA THR A 317 21.93 -0.33 3.28
C THR A 317 20.99 -1.19 2.46
N PHE A 318 20.72 -2.43 2.89
CA PHE A 318 19.77 -3.28 2.18
C PHE A 318 18.38 -2.64 2.13
N ILE A 319 17.90 -2.13 3.27
CA ILE A 319 16.60 -1.46 3.38
C ILE A 319 16.59 -0.19 2.55
N TYR A 320 17.65 0.63 2.61
CA TYR A 320 17.73 1.87 1.86
C TYR A 320 17.62 1.62 0.34
N GLU A 321 18.46 0.72 -0.19
CA GLU A 321 18.59 0.51 -1.62
C GLU A 321 17.41 -0.24 -2.25
N ASN A 322 16.87 -1.24 -1.55
CA ASN A 322 15.87 -2.14 -2.15
C ASN A 322 14.44 -1.82 -1.70
N ILE A 323 14.25 -1.10 -0.58
CA ILE A 323 12.94 -0.88 0.02
C ILE A 323 12.63 0.61 0.07
N PHE A 324 13.44 1.41 0.76
CA PHE A 324 13.20 2.85 0.90
C PHE A 324 13.16 3.54 -0.45
N LYS A 325 14.18 3.42 -1.30
CA LYS A 325 14.17 4.03 -2.66
C LYS A 325 13.01 3.54 -3.53
N ALA A 326 12.65 2.26 -3.39
CA ALA A 326 11.55 1.69 -4.16
C ALA A 326 10.19 2.26 -3.72
N ILE A 327 10.01 2.53 -2.42
CA ILE A 327 8.78 3.05 -1.83
C ILE A 327 8.71 4.59 -1.93
N ASP A 328 9.76 5.28 -1.52
CA ASP A 328 9.92 6.75 -1.61
C ASP A 328 9.85 7.23 -3.07
N GLY A 329 10.26 6.37 -4.00
CA GLY A 329 10.09 6.59 -5.42
C GLY A 329 8.64 6.77 -5.88
N PHE A 330 7.64 6.52 -5.03
CA PHE A 330 6.21 6.80 -5.25
C PHE A 330 5.65 7.85 -4.27
N ALA A 331 6.46 8.71 -3.65
CA ALA A 331 6.03 9.67 -2.64
C ALA A 331 4.87 10.61 -3.07
N GLY A 332 4.69 10.87 -4.38
CA GLY A 332 3.54 11.59 -4.94
C GLY A 332 2.18 10.86 -4.83
N HIS A 333 2.23 9.56 -4.52
CA HIS A 333 1.12 8.62 -4.34
C HIS A 333 1.23 7.97 -2.95
N ILE A 334 0.80 8.70 -1.92
CA ILE A 334 0.85 8.28 -0.50
C ILE A 334 0.10 6.96 -0.27
N ASP A 335 -0.95 6.70 -1.05
CA ASP A 335 -1.71 5.45 -1.11
C ASP A 335 -0.79 4.27 -1.50
N ILE A 336 -0.10 4.38 -2.64
CA ILE A 336 0.82 3.34 -3.12
C ILE A 336 1.98 3.13 -2.14
N MET A 337 2.58 4.23 -1.68
CA MET A 337 3.71 4.20 -0.76
C MET A 337 3.38 3.43 0.52
N GLY A 338 2.24 3.76 1.13
CA GLY A 338 1.82 3.14 2.37
C GLY A 338 1.43 1.67 2.22
N GLU A 339 0.74 1.31 1.14
CA GLU A 339 0.43 -0.09 0.84
C GLU A 339 1.71 -0.92 0.64
N MET A 340 2.71 -0.38 -0.07
CA MET A 340 4.02 -1.01 -0.21
C MET A 340 4.74 -1.19 1.13
N TYR A 341 4.67 -0.20 2.04
CA TYR A 341 5.19 -0.36 3.41
C TYR A 341 4.47 -1.49 4.17
N SER A 342 3.14 -1.54 4.08
CA SER A 342 2.32 -2.52 4.80
C SER A 342 2.59 -3.94 4.31
N GLU A 343 2.68 -4.11 2.99
CA GLU A 343 2.98 -5.39 2.36
C GLU A 343 4.41 -5.83 2.64
N PHE A 344 5.37 -4.89 2.65
CA PHE A 344 6.74 -5.19 3.06
C PHE A 344 6.81 -5.66 4.52
N LEU A 345 6.18 -4.93 5.45
CA LEU A 345 6.15 -5.29 6.87
C LEU A 345 5.57 -6.69 7.08
N LYS A 346 4.48 -7.03 6.37
CA LYS A 346 3.87 -8.37 6.39
C LYS A 346 4.86 -9.47 6.01
N TYR A 347 5.71 -9.27 5.00
CA TYR A 347 6.72 -10.27 4.64
C TYR A 347 7.98 -10.22 5.52
N ALA A 348 8.36 -9.04 6.03
CA ALA A 348 9.49 -8.87 6.95
C ALA A 348 9.22 -9.49 8.32
N LEU A 349 7.95 -9.56 8.73
CA LEU A 349 7.46 -10.34 9.88
C LEU A 349 7.65 -11.87 9.70
N GLY A 350 8.09 -12.34 8.53
CA GLY A 350 8.21 -13.75 8.17
C GLY A 350 6.84 -14.39 7.91
N ASP A 351 6.79 -15.72 7.80
CA ASP A 351 5.52 -16.47 7.64
C ASP A 351 4.64 -16.43 8.92
N GLY A 352 4.80 -15.43 9.81
CA GLY A 352 4.01 -15.11 11.02
C GLY A 352 3.86 -16.22 12.06
N LYS A 353 4.25 -17.47 11.76
CA LYS A 353 4.17 -18.64 12.62
C LYS A 353 5.02 -18.50 13.88
N GLU A 354 6.16 -17.84 13.79
CA GLU A 354 7.06 -17.64 14.93
C GLU A 354 6.56 -16.55 15.89
N ILE A 355 5.69 -15.65 15.44
CA ILE A 355 5.19 -14.51 16.22
C ILE A 355 3.71 -14.69 16.63
N GLY A 356 2.97 -15.59 15.96
CA GLY A 356 1.57 -15.89 16.25
C GLY A 356 0.58 -14.78 15.87
N ILE A 357 1.00 -13.84 15.02
CA ILE A 357 0.23 -12.64 14.68
C ILE A 357 -0.40 -12.83 13.31
N VAL A 358 -1.74 -12.79 13.26
CA VAL A 358 -2.52 -12.85 12.03
C VAL A 358 -2.87 -11.44 11.60
N LEU A 359 -2.24 -10.94 10.53
CA LEU A 359 -2.56 -9.64 9.96
C LEU A 359 -3.73 -9.74 8.97
N THR A 360 -4.65 -8.79 9.05
CA THR A 360 -5.75 -8.68 8.09
C THR A 360 -5.24 -8.15 6.75
N PRO A 361 -5.53 -8.79 5.61
CA PRO A 361 -5.13 -8.29 4.30
C PRO A 361 -5.74 -6.92 3.99
N PRO A 362 -5.00 -5.99 3.32
CA PRO A 362 -5.49 -4.63 3.02
C PRO A 362 -6.81 -4.58 2.25
N TYR A 363 -7.03 -5.48 1.30
CA TYR A 363 -8.29 -5.54 0.55
C TYR A 363 -9.49 -5.90 1.44
N VAL A 364 -9.29 -6.67 2.53
CA VAL A 364 -10.36 -6.95 3.50
C VAL A 364 -10.62 -5.75 4.40
N THR A 365 -9.57 -5.08 4.88
CA THR A 365 -9.74 -3.89 5.72
C THR A 365 -10.43 -2.76 4.96
N LYS A 366 -10.07 -2.55 3.68
CA LYS A 366 -10.74 -1.62 2.76
C LYS A 366 -12.20 -2.01 2.53
N MET A 367 -12.48 -3.26 2.20
CA MET A 367 -13.85 -3.74 1.99
C MET A 367 -14.73 -3.54 3.22
N MET A 368 -14.26 -3.90 4.42
CA MET A 368 -15.03 -3.69 5.66
C MET A 368 -15.27 -2.20 5.94
N ALA A 369 -14.28 -1.34 5.66
CA ALA A 369 -14.42 0.10 5.80
C ALA A 369 -15.45 0.70 4.81
N GLU A 370 -15.49 0.20 3.57
CA GLU A 370 -16.49 0.57 2.56
C GLU A 370 -17.90 0.07 2.89
N ILE A 371 -18.02 -1.15 3.42
CA ILE A 371 -19.28 -1.73 3.92
C ILE A 371 -19.87 -0.85 5.02
N LEU A 372 -19.04 -0.38 5.96
CA LEU A 372 -19.47 0.52 7.01
C LEU A 372 -19.76 1.95 6.53
N ASN A 373 -19.57 2.24 5.24
CA ASN A 373 -19.76 3.56 4.65
C ASN A 373 -19.02 4.65 5.44
N ILE A 374 -17.70 4.48 5.56
CA ILE A 374 -16.81 5.46 6.18
C ILE A 374 -16.72 6.70 5.28
N THR A 375 -16.85 7.87 5.90
CA THR A 375 -16.86 9.19 5.23
C THR A 375 -15.87 10.14 5.93
N PRO A 376 -15.52 11.28 5.32
CA PRO A 376 -14.69 12.32 5.96
C PRO A 376 -15.22 12.89 7.29
N ASN A 377 -16.46 12.58 7.67
CA ASN A 377 -17.05 12.96 8.96
C ASN A 377 -17.11 11.80 9.97
N SER A 378 -16.67 10.61 9.58
CA SER A 378 -16.66 9.44 10.45
C SER A 378 -15.51 9.51 11.45
N LYS A 379 -15.77 9.07 12.68
CA LYS A 379 -14.75 8.80 13.71
C LYS A 379 -14.66 7.31 13.92
N VAL A 380 -13.49 6.74 13.65
CA VAL A 380 -13.27 5.30 13.51
C VAL A 380 -12.42 4.80 14.66
N MET A 381 -12.89 3.75 15.31
CA MET A 381 -12.24 3.13 16.46
C MET A 381 -11.83 1.69 16.13
N ASP A 382 -10.64 1.29 16.55
CA ASP A 382 -10.16 -0.09 16.53
C ASP A 382 -9.57 -0.44 17.91
N LEU A 383 -10.17 -1.43 18.57
CA LEU A 383 -9.85 -1.82 19.95
C LEU A 383 -8.86 -3.00 20.03
N ALA A 384 -8.45 -3.53 18.89
CA ALA A 384 -7.44 -4.57 18.74
C ALA A 384 -6.57 -4.21 17.54
N THR A 385 -5.94 -3.03 17.62
CA THR A 385 -5.42 -2.31 16.46
C THR A 385 -4.37 -3.07 15.65
N GLY A 386 -3.59 -3.96 16.28
CA GLY A 386 -2.55 -4.68 15.58
C GLY A 386 -1.58 -3.69 14.92
N SER A 387 -1.31 -3.85 13.62
CA SER A 387 -0.47 -2.95 12.83
C SER A 387 -1.18 -1.70 12.28
N ALA A 388 -2.40 -1.42 12.76
CA ALA A 388 -3.29 -0.32 12.35
C ALA A 388 -3.94 -0.47 10.95
N GLY A 389 -4.06 -1.68 10.41
CA GLY A 389 -4.60 -1.92 9.07
C GLY A 389 -5.99 -1.30 8.83
N PHE A 390 -6.93 -1.44 9.78
CA PHE A 390 -8.27 -0.84 9.64
C PHE A 390 -8.26 0.69 9.70
N LEU A 391 -7.47 1.27 10.61
CA LEU A 391 -7.37 2.72 10.74
C LEU A 391 -6.76 3.35 9.49
N ILE A 392 -5.77 2.68 8.91
CA ILE A 392 -5.14 3.08 7.65
C ILE A 392 -6.14 3.04 6.49
N SER A 393 -6.85 1.91 6.29
CA SER A 393 -7.83 1.82 5.21
C SER A 393 -8.98 2.82 5.38
N ALA A 394 -9.41 3.07 6.61
CA ALA A 394 -10.39 4.11 6.90
C ALA A 394 -9.86 5.51 6.54
N MET A 395 -8.63 5.82 6.94
CA MET A 395 -7.98 7.11 6.64
C MET A 395 -7.86 7.33 5.13
N GLU A 396 -7.37 6.34 4.39
CA GLU A 396 -7.22 6.41 2.92
C GLU A 396 -8.57 6.68 2.23
N LEU A 397 -9.64 5.99 2.65
CA LEU A 397 -10.99 6.23 2.12
C LEU A 397 -11.48 7.66 2.41
N MET A 398 -11.24 8.17 3.63
CA MET A 398 -11.62 9.55 3.98
C MET A 398 -10.83 10.57 3.15
N ILE A 399 -9.51 10.41 3.03
CA ILE A 399 -8.64 11.31 2.27
C ILE A 399 -9.04 11.31 0.79
N THR A 400 -9.22 10.13 0.20
CA THR A 400 -9.65 9.99 -1.20
C THR A 400 -10.98 10.69 -1.46
N GLN A 401 -11.95 10.56 -0.54
CA GLN A 401 -13.23 11.26 -0.68
C GLN A 401 -13.07 12.79 -0.57
N VAL A 402 -12.21 13.29 0.32
CA VAL A 402 -11.90 14.73 0.42
C VAL A 402 -11.24 15.24 -0.85
N GLU A 403 -10.22 14.55 -1.35
CA GLU A 403 -9.51 14.95 -2.56
C GLU A 403 -10.40 14.91 -3.80
N ASN A 404 -11.29 13.93 -3.90
CA ASN A 404 -12.28 13.86 -4.98
C ASN A 404 -13.32 14.99 -4.90
N GLN A 405 -13.70 15.40 -3.70
CA GLN A 405 -14.71 16.44 -3.50
C GLN A 405 -14.15 17.86 -3.69
N TYR A 406 -12.95 18.14 -3.16
CA TYR A 406 -12.39 19.48 -3.08
C TYR A 406 -11.19 19.71 -4.02
N GLY A 407 -10.66 18.65 -4.64
CA GLY A 407 -9.44 18.69 -5.44
C GLY A 407 -8.18 18.47 -4.59
N LYS A 408 -7.28 17.61 -5.09
CA LYS A 408 -5.98 17.29 -4.47
C LYS A 408 -5.14 18.56 -4.26
N GLY A 409 -4.54 18.68 -3.08
CA GLY A 409 -3.61 19.77 -2.75
C GLY A 409 -4.25 21.14 -2.49
N THR A 410 -5.58 21.28 -2.56
CA THR A 410 -6.25 22.53 -2.19
C THR A 410 -6.16 22.80 -0.69
N THR A 411 -6.17 24.07 -0.28
CA THR A 411 -6.13 24.45 1.14
C THR A 411 -7.23 23.76 1.94
N GLN A 412 -8.46 23.74 1.41
CA GLN A 412 -9.59 23.09 2.07
C GLN A 412 -9.40 21.57 2.19
N ALA A 413 -8.90 20.90 1.15
CA ALA A 413 -8.59 19.47 1.23
C ALA A 413 -7.51 19.20 2.28
N ASN A 414 -6.42 19.97 2.27
CA ASN A 414 -5.32 19.80 3.21
C ASN A 414 -5.75 20.02 4.67
N GLU A 415 -6.57 21.03 4.96
CA GLU A 415 -7.11 21.27 6.30
C GLU A 415 -8.00 20.11 6.79
N LEU A 416 -8.86 19.57 5.92
CA LEU A 416 -9.70 18.43 6.25
C LEU A 416 -8.89 17.15 6.43
N ILE A 417 -7.88 16.90 5.60
CA ILE A 417 -6.95 15.77 5.72
C ILE A 417 -6.19 15.83 7.05
N GLU A 418 -5.68 17.01 7.42
CA GLU A 418 -5.03 17.21 8.72
C GLU A 418 -5.98 16.97 9.89
N ARG A 419 -7.25 17.37 9.76
CA ARG A 419 -8.29 17.08 10.76
C ARG A 419 -8.59 15.60 10.87
N ILE A 420 -8.71 14.90 9.74
CA ILE A 420 -8.94 13.45 9.68
C ILE A 420 -7.84 12.74 10.46
N LYS A 421 -6.58 13.03 10.10
CA LYS A 421 -5.41 12.46 10.73
C LYS A 421 -5.41 12.67 12.26
N LYS A 422 -5.52 13.93 12.69
CA LYS A 422 -5.40 14.25 14.12
C LYS A 422 -6.57 13.79 15.00
N ASN A 423 -7.79 13.73 14.46
CA ASN A 423 -9.00 13.71 15.30
C ASN A 423 -10.01 12.60 14.98
N GLN A 424 -9.84 11.82 13.91
CA GLN A 424 -10.88 10.91 13.43
C GLN A 424 -10.55 9.42 13.56
N LEU A 425 -9.36 9.08 14.06
CA LEU A 425 -8.90 7.70 14.21
C LEU A 425 -8.52 7.45 15.67
N LEU A 426 -8.93 6.32 16.24
CA LEU A 426 -8.54 5.89 17.58
C LEU A 426 -8.19 4.41 17.56
N GLY A 427 -6.98 4.09 18.00
CA GLY A 427 -6.50 2.72 18.15
C GLY A 427 -6.15 2.39 19.59
N VAL A 428 -6.41 1.15 20.03
CA VAL A 428 -5.91 0.62 21.30
C VAL A 428 -5.19 -0.71 21.04
N GLU A 429 -3.93 -0.79 21.48
CA GLU A 429 -3.09 -1.98 21.34
C GLU A 429 -2.40 -2.32 22.66
N LEU A 430 -2.47 -3.60 23.05
CA LEU A 430 -1.94 -4.08 24.33
C LEU A 430 -0.44 -4.42 24.23
N ASN A 431 -0.04 -5.08 23.14
CA ASN A 431 1.33 -5.52 22.92
C ASN A 431 2.23 -4.32 22.57
N ALA A 432 3.35 -4.16 23.29
CA ALA A 432 4.22 -3.00 23.13
C ALA A 432 4.95 -2.95 21.77
N GLU A 433 5.35 -4.09 21.22
CA GLU A 433 6.01 -4.16 19.91
C GLU A 433 5.00 -3.83 18.79
N MET A 434 3.80 -4.39 18.89
CA MET A 434 2.72 -4.13 17.94
C MET A 434 2.23 -2.68 18.02
N TYR A 435 2.16 -2.12 19.22
CA TYR A 435 1.90 -0.71 19.44
C TYR A 435 2.92 0.18 18.72
N THR A 436 4.21 -0.11 18.89
CA THR A 436 5.29 0.63 18.21
C THR A 436 5.17 0.49 16.70
N LEU A 437 4.81 -0.69 16.19
CA LEU A 437 4.56 -0.92 14.77
C LEU A 437 3.38 -0.10 14.24
N ALA A 438 2.21 -0.15 14.89
CA ALA A 438 1.05 0.66 14.54
C ALA A 438 1.37 2.15 14.55
N ALA A 439 1.98 2.64 15.63
CA ALA A 439 2.35 4.05 15.74
C ALA A 439 3.29 4.47 14.62
N THR A 440 4.30 3.65 14.31
CA THR A 440 5.24 3.92 13.21
C THR A 440 4.54 3.92 11.85
N ASN A 441 3.65 2.96 11.61
CA ASN A 441 2.92 2.86 10.35
C ASN A 441 2.02 4.09 10.12
N MET A 442 1.34 4.56 11.17
CA MET A 442 0.56 5.82 11.12
C MET A 442 1.46 7.04 10.90
N ILE A 443 2.62 7.13 11.58
CA ILE A 443 3.59 8.21 11.43
C ILE A 443 4.10 8.32 9.99
N LEU A 444 4.49 7.20 9.38
CA LEU A 444 5.02 7.17 8.01
C LEU A 444 3.98 7.66 6.98
N ARG A 445 2.68 7.52 7.29
CA ARG A 445 1.56 8.01 6.47
C ARG A 445 1.17 9.46 6.77
N GLY A 446 1.96 10.13 7.62
CA GLY A 446 1.78 11.54 7.96
C GLY A 446 0.62 11.81 8.92
N ASP A 447 0.03 10.78 9.54
CA ASP A 447 -1.01 10.90 10.56
C ASP A 447 -0.46 11.42 11.90
N GLY A 448 0.81 11.11 12.18
CA GLY A 448 1.48 11.51 13.42
C GLY A 448 1.22 10.59 14.62
N SER A 449 0.60 9.42 14.43
CA SER A 449 0.29 8.40 15.45
C SER A 449 -0.59 8.84 16.62
N SER A 450 -1.10 10.08 16.64
CA SER A 450 -1.46 10.77 17.88
C SER A 450 -2.52 10.07 18.75
N SER A 451 -3.37 9.23 18.17
CA SER A 451 -4.45 8.52 18.88
C SER A 451 -4.32 6.99 18.91
N ILE A 452 -3.09 6.45 18.79
CA ILE A 452 -2.83 5.05 19.16
C ILE A 452 -2.44 4.97 20.64
N GLU A 453 -3.26 4.29 21.43
CA GLU A 453 -3.16 4.11 22.88
C GLU A 453 -2.58 2.74 23.25
N LYS A 454 -1.64 2.72 24.20
CA LYS A 454 -1.04 1.47 24.70
C LYS A 454 -1.83 0.98 25.90
N GLY A 455 -2.45 -0.20 25.81
CA GLY A 455 -3.15 -0.82 26.92
C GLY A 455 -4.23 -1.81 26.48
N SER A 456 -4.97 -2.34 27.45
CA SER A 456 -6.16 -3.14 27.14
C SER A 456 -7.34 -2.20 26.90
N ALA A 457 -8.10 -2.45 25.84
CA ALA A 457 -9.33 -1.71 25.55
C ALA A 457 -10.33 -1.73 26.72
N PHE A 458 -10.33 -2.79 27.52
CA PHE A 458 -11.25 -2.92 28.66
C PHE A 458 -10.82 -2.14 29.90
N ASN A 459 -9.59 -1.60 29.94
CA ASN A 459 -9.04 -0.91 31.12
C ASN A 459 -8.51 0.50 30.84
N ARG A 460 -9.04 1.16 29.80
CA ARG A 460 -8.76 2.57 29.53
C ARG A 460 -9.78 3.47 30.26
N PRO A 461 -9.42 4.73 30.55
CA PRO A 461 -10.37 5.71 31.09
C PRO A 461 -11.59 5.84 30.17
N GLU A 462 -12.79 5.97 30.75
CA GLU A 462 -14.04 6.11 30.00
C GLU A 462 -14.02 7.37 29.11
N GLU A 463 -13.31 8.39 29.56
CA GLU A 463 -13.09 9.67 28.87
C GLU A 463 -12.42 9.48 27.51
N LEU A 464 -11.58 8.45 27.34
CA LEU A 464 -10.97 8.14 26.05
C LEU A 464 -12.05 7.91 24.98
N TYR A 465 -13.07 7.12 25.34
CA TYR A 465 -14.13 6.72 24.43
C TYR A 465 -15.20 7.79 24.29
N THR A 466 -15.62 8.39 25.41
CA THR A 466 -16.68 9.39 25.41
C THR A 466 -16.25 10.70 24.75
N ASN A 467 -15.00 11.14 24.93
CA ASN A 467 -14.48 12.32 24.24
C ASN A 467 -14.26 12.08 22.75
N PHE A 468 -13.77 10.88 22.39
CA PHE A 468 -13.61 10.54 20.99
C PHE A 468 -14.98 10.44 20.30
N ASN A 469 -15.98 9.82 20.94
CA ASN A 469 -17.34 9.65 20.44
C ASN A 469 -17.34 9.05 19.02
N ALA A 470 -16.81 7.83 18.90
CA ALA A 470 -16.71 7.15 17.60
C ALA A 470 -18.12 6.86 17.03
N ASN A 471 -18.21 6.76 15.72
CA ASN A 471 -19.43 6.31 15.03
C ASN A 471 -19.21 5.08 14.14
N ARG A 472 -17.97 4.61 14.07
CA ARG A 472 -17.56 3.42 13.35
C ARG A 472 -16.58 2.62 14.19
N ILE A 473 -16.73 1.30 14.17
CA ILE A 473 -15.78 0.37 14.78
C ILE A 473 -15.45 -0.77 13.81
N LEU A 474 -14.17 -1.05 13.64
CA LEU A 474 -13.65 -2.11 12.78
C LEU A 474 -12.69 -2.96 13.60
N LEU A 475 -12.89 -4.28 13.65
CA LEU A 475 -12.10 -5.16 14.52
C LEU A 475 -11.69 -6.46 13.82
N ASN A 476 -10.47 -6.91 14.12
CA ASN A 476 -10.01 -8.29 13.99
C ASN A 476 -9.34 -8.70 15.33
N PRO A 477 -10.12 -9.06 16.36
CA PRO A 477 -9.56 -9.38 17.66
C PRO A 477 -8.83 -10.73 17.65
N PRO A 478 -7.95 -10.97 18.64
CA PRO A 478 -7.30 -12.28 18.77
C PRO A 478 -8.31 -13.40 18.98
N PHE A 479 -8.32 -14.38 18.07
CA PHE A 479 -9.27 -15.51 18.11
C PHE A 479 -9.09 -16.45 19.32
N SER A 480 -7.94 -16.37 19.99
CA SER A 480 -7.67 -17.11 21.23
C SER A 480 -8.26 -16.46 22.48
N PHE A 481 -8.78 -15.23 22.38
CA PHE A 481 -9.46 -14.56 23.49
C PHE A 481 -10.80 -15.23 23.79
N ASP A 482 -11.30 -15.02 25.01
CA ASP A 482 -12.60 -15.54 25.45
C ASP A 482 -13.70 -15.26 24.42
N GLU A 483 -14.54 -16.28 24.19
CA GLU A 483 -15.61 -16.23 23.19
C GLU A 483 -15.11 -15.79 21.79
N ASN A 484 -13.90 -16.24 21.42
CA ASN A 484 -13.17 -15.92 20.19
C ASN A 484 -12.90 -14.42 19.96
N GLY A 485 -13.03 -13.58 21.00
CA GLY A 485 -12.87 -12.12 20.88
C GLY A 485 -14.17 -11.33 20.69
N MET A 486 -15.34 -11.97 20.71
CA MET A 486 -16.64 -11.27 20.71
C MET A 486 -16.81 -10.21 21.82
N PRO A 487 -16.19 -10.32 23.01
CA PRO A 487 -16.25 -9.26 24.01
C PRO A 487 -15.71 -7.90 23.51
N PHE A 488 -14.77 -7.87 22.56
CA PHE A 488 -14.25 -6.62 22.00
C PHE A 488 -15.31 -5.84 21.22
N ILE A 489 -16.08 -6.50 20.33
CA ILE A 489 -17.14 -5.83 19.57
C ILE A 489 -18.30 -5.46 20.50
N LYS A 490 -18.65 -6.31 21.48
CA LYS A 490 -19.66 -5.98 22.48
C LYS A 490 -19.30 -4.68 23.22
N PHE A 491 -18.11 -4.62 23.79
CA PHE A 491 -17.62 -3.43 24.49
C PHE A 491 -17.58 -2.21 23.57
N GLY A 492 -17.04 -2.39 22.36
CA GLY A 492 -16.96 -1.33 21.36
C GLY A 492 -18.33 -0.73 20.98
N LEU A 493 -19.35 -1.56 20.76
CA LEU A 493 -20.72 -1.10 20.45
C LEU A 493 -21.36 -0.31 21.61
N GLU A 494 -20.97 -0.59 22.86
CA GLU A 494 -21.40 0.20 24.02
C GLU A 494 -20.72 1.59 24.05
N LYS A 495 -19.50 1.70 23.52
CA LYS A 495 -18.67 2.92 23.51
C LYS A 495 -18.93 3.87 22.35
N ILE A 496 -19.49 3.41 21.23
CA ILE A 496 -19.79 4.27 20.08
C ILE A 496 -21.15 4.96 20.19
N GLU A 497 -21.41 5.96 19.35
CA GLU A 497 -22.67 6.69 19.33
C GLU A 497 -23.88 5.81 18.93
N LYS A 498 -25.08 6.23 19.32
CA LYS A 498 -26.31 5.51 18.95
C LYS A 498 -26.52 5.55 17.43
N GLY A 499 -26.79 4.39 16.84
CA GLY A 499 -26.91 4.27 15.38
C GLY A 499 -25.56 4.17 14.66
N GLY A 500 -24.43 4.25 15.38
CA GLY A 500 -23.13 3.92 14.84
C GLY A 500 -23.07 2.47 14.33
N LEU A 501 -22.13 2.19 13.44
CA LEU A 501 -21.99 0.88 12.81
C LEU A 501 -20.68 0.22 13.24
N GLY A 502 -20.73 -1.09 13.46
CA GLY A 502 -19.56 -1.88 13.79
C GLY A 502 -19.40 -3.09 12.89
N ALA A 503 -18.16 -3.45 12.54
CA ALA A 503 -17.87 -4.71 11.88
C ALA A 503 -16.71 -5.44 12.57
N ILE A 504 -16.84 -6.75 12.69
CA ILE A 504 -15.85 -7.66 13.26
C ILE A 504 -15.63 -8.83 12.31
N ILE A 505 -14.38 -9.17 12.03
CA ILE A 505 -14.02 -10.47 11.42
C ILE A 505 -13.64 -11.45 12.55
N ILE A 506 -14.26 -12.63 12.57
CA ILE A 506 -14.09 -13.59 13.66
C ILE A 506 -14.25 -15.03 13.17
N GLN A 507 -13.81 -16.00 13.96
CA GLN A 507 -14.04 -17.41 13.67
C GLN A 507 -15.53 -17.74 13.68
N ASP A 508 -15.98 -18.53 12.70
CA ASP A 508 -17.36 -19.00 12.56
C ASP A 508 -17.92 -19.58 13.86
N SER A 509 -17.08 -20.29 14.62
CA SER A 509 -17.50 -20.91 15.88
C SER A 509 -18.06 -19.91 16.90
N ALA A 510 -17.73 -18.61 16.80
CA ALA A 510 -18.33 -17.57 17.62
C ALA A 510 -19.83 -17.41 17.33
N GLY A 511 -20.21 -17.43 16.05
CA GLY A 511 -21.60 -17.32 15.60
C GLY A 511 -22.39 -18.62 15.70
N SER A 512 -21.72 -19.76 15.90
CA SER A 512 -22.34 -21.09 15.95
C SER A 512 -22.28 -21.75 17.34
N GLY A 513 -21.98 -21.00 18.41
CA GLY A 513 -22.14 -21.49 19.79
C GLY A 513 -21.00 -21.24 20.77
N LYS A 514 -19.81 -20.80 20.34
CA LYS A 514 -18.71 -20.49 21.28
C LYS A 514 -18.83 -19.13 21.97
N ALA A 515 -19.65 -18.22 21.45
CA ALA A 515 -19.79 -16.87 21.98
C ALA A 515 -21.23 -16.53 22.39
N ILE A 516 -22.01 -17.54 22.80
CA ILE A 516 -23.44 -17.39 23.11
C ILE A 516 -23.69 -16.24 24.09
N THR A 517 -22.86 -16.12 25.13
CA THR A 517 -23.05 -15.11 26.18
C THR A 517 -22.91 -13.70 25.62
N SER A 518 -21.79 -13.43 24.92
CA SER A 518 -21.60 -12.15 24.24
C SER A 518 -22.66 -11.90 23.19
N ASN A 519 -23.04 -12.89 22.39
CA ASN A 519 -24.01 -12.75 21.30
C ASN A 519 -25.39 -12.35 21.84
N GLN A 520 -25.87 -13.02 22.89
CA GLN A 520 -27.14 -12.70 23.55
C GLN A 520 -27.13 -11.29 24.13
N GLU A 521 -26.04 -10.91 24.81
CA GLU A 521 -25.90 -9.57 25.38
C GLU A 521 -25.83 -8.47 24.31
N ILE A 522 -25.21 -8.76 23.17
CA ILE A 522 -25.21 -7.86 22.01
C ILE A 522 -26.64 -7.67 21.52
N LEU A 523 -27.40 -8.75 21.25
CA LEU A 523 -28.77 -8.63 20.70
C LEU A 523 -29.74 -7.87 21.62
N LYS A 524 -29.51 -7.89 22.94
CA LYS A 524 -30.31 -7.10 23.90
C LYS A 524 -30.16 -5.59 23.71
N LYS A 525 -29.02 -5.11 23.20
CA LYS A 525 -28.68 -3.68 23.11
C LYS A 525 -28.37 -3.20 21.70
N HIS A 526 -28.09 -4.09 20.77
CA HIS A 526 -27.53 -3.85 19.44
C HIS A 526 -28.21 -4.77 18.41
N THR A 527 -28.16 -4.39 17.13
CA THR A 527 -28.80 -5.13 16.05
C THR A 527 -27.73 -5.77 15.18
N LEU A 528 -27.78 -7.10 14.96
CA LEU A 528 -27.04 -7.73 13.86
C LEU A 528 -27.71 -7.37 12.52
N LEU A 529 -26.95 -6.80 11.59
CA LEU A 529 -27.45 -6.39 10.28
C LEU A 529 -27.10 -7.40 9.19
N ALA A 530 -25.90 -7.99 9.27
CA ALA A 530 -25.43 -8.92 8.27
C ALA A 530 -24.30 -9.83 8.77
N SER A 531 -24.17 -10.97 8.10
CA SER A 531 -23.10 -11.96 8.26
C SER A 531 -22.53 -12.32 6.89
N ILE A 532 -21.21 -12.18 6.72
CA ILE A 532 -20.52 -12.43 5.46
C ILE A 532 -19.50 -13.54 5.67
N LYS A 533 -19.75 -14.71 5.07
CA LYS A 533 -18.87 -15.87 5.16
C LYS A 533 -17.61 -15.64 4.32
N MET A 534 -16.44 -15.71 4.94
CA MET A 534 -15.16 -15.44 4.28
C MET A 534 -14.49 -16.72 3.75
N PRO A 535 -13.55 -16.60 2.80
CA PRO A 535 -12.75 -17.72 2.32
C PRO A 535 -11.99 -18.41 3.46
N THR A 536 -11.92 -19.74 3.42
CA THR A 536 -11.25 -20.54 4.45
C THR A 536 -9.73 -20.43 4.43
N ASP A 537 -9.18 -19.95 3.31
CA ASP A 537 -7.76 -19.74 3.11
C ASP A 537 -7.33 -18.28 3.32
N LEU A 538 -8.25 -17.39 3.76
CA LEU A 538 -8.01 -15.95 3.84
C LEU A 538 -6.74 -15.58 4.62
N PHE A 539 -6.48 -16.29 5.72
CA PHE A 539 -5.35 -16.06 6.61
C PHE A 539 -4.18 -17.02 6.36
N GLN A 540 -4.16 -17.78 5.26
CA GLN A 540 -3.03 -18.62 4.91
C GLN A 540 -1.80 -17.78 4.51
N PRO A 541 -0.57 -18.23 4.83
CA PRO A 541 -0.24 -19.45 5.58
C PRO A 541 -0.27 -19.34 7.12
N MET A 542 -0.72 -18.22 7.68
CA MET A 542 -0.66 -17.96 9.12
C MET A 542 -1.66 -18.83 9.89
N ALA A 543 -2.88 -18.93 9.39
CA ALA A 543 -3.97 -19.66 10.00
C ALA A 543 -4.91 -20.26 8.94
N GLY A 544 -5.30 -21.52 9.16
CA GLY A 544 -6.36 -22.20 8.40
C GLY A 544 -7.64 -22.23 9.20
N VAL A 545 -8.34 -21.09 9.30
CA VAL A 545 -9.54 -20.94 10.11
C VAL A 545 -10.70 -20.43 9.27
N GLN A 546 -11.88 -20.98 9.51
CA GLN A 546 -13.10 -20.47 8.90
C GLN A 546 -13.54 -19.20 9.64
N THR A 547 -13.77 -18.13 8.89
CA THR A 547 -14.14 -16.84 9.46
C THR A 547 -15.36 -16.26 8.77
N SER A 548 -16.05 -15.40 9.50
CA SER A 548 -17.18 -14.61 9.04
C SER A 548 -17.04 -13.17 9.53
N ILE A 549 -17.57 -12.23 8.77
CA ILE A 549 -17.68 -10.83 9.16
C ILE A 549 -19.10 -10.58 9.64
N TYR A 550 -19.25 -10.05 10.85
CA TYR A 550 -20.55 -9.60 11.37
C TYR A 550 -20.62 -8.08 11.38
N ILE A 551 -21.78 -7.56 10.98
CA ILE A 551 -22.03 -6.11 10.90
C ILE A 551 -23.17 -5.76 11.84
N PHE A 552 -22.97 -4.74 12.67
CA PHE A 552 -23.89 -4.37 13.73
C PHE A 552 -24.31 -2.89 13.66
N LYS A 553 -25.51 -2.61 14.18
CA LYS A 553 -25.98 -1.27 14.54
C LYS A 553 -25.95 -1.10 16.06
N ALA A 554 -25.23 -0.09 16.54
CA ALA A 554 -25.08 0.17 17.95
C ALA A 554 -26.33 0.78 18.59
N LYS A 555 -26.51 0.46 19.88
CA LYS A 555 -27.52 1.00 20.81
C LYS A 555 -28.96 0.98 20.26
N THR A 556 -29.27 -0.05 19.48
CA THR A 556 -30.61 -0.39 19.00
C THR A 556 -30.79 -1.88 19.26
N PRO A 557 -31.66 -2.32 20.19
CA PRO A 557 -31.92 -3.76 20.39
C PRO A 557 -32.29 -4.46 19.09
N HIS A 558 -31.96 -5.76 18.98
CA HIS A 558 -32.34 -6.52 17.80
C HIS A 558 -33.86 -6.72 17.75
N ASP A 559 -34.43 -6.50 16.56
CA ASP A 559 -35.83 -6.73 16.25
C ASP A 559 -35.93 -8.06 15.52
N TYR A 560 -36.47 -9.09 16.17
CA TYR A 560 -36.55 -10.45 15.61
C TYR A 560 -37.58 -10.57 14.48
N ASP A 561 -38.38 -9.52 14.23
CA ASP A 561 -39.25 -9.41 13.06
C ASP A 561 -38.53 -8.73 11.86
N GLN A 562 -37.24 -8.38 12.02
CA GLN A 562 -36.38 -7.91 10.93
C GLN A 562 -35.40 -9.00 10.50
N THR A 563 -35.25 -9.15 9.19
CA THR A 563 -34.30 -10.10 8.61
C THR A 563 -32.86 -9.62 8.72
N VAL A 564 -31.95 -10.57 8.88
CA VAL A 564 -30.50 -10.39 8.76
C VAL A 564 -30.05 -10.82 7.37
N LYS A 565 -29.08 -10.11 6.79
CA LYS A 565 -28.49 -10.46 5.49
C LYS A 565 -27.34 -11.45 5.68
N PHE A 566 -27.39 -12.61 5.04
CA PHE A 566 -26.30 -13.57 5.02
C PHE A 566 -25.72 -13.68 3.61
N ILE A 567 -24.39 -13.56 3.50
CA ILE A 567 -23.69 -13.51 2.22
C ILE A 567 -22.55 -14.53 2.20
N ASP A 568 -22.48 -15.35 1.15
CA ASP A 568 -21.37 -16.27 0.89
C ASP A 568 -20.31 -15.61 0.03
N PHE A 569 -19.19 -15.24 0.65
CA PHE A 569 -18.05 -14.62 -0.01
C PHE A 569 -16.84 -15.57 -0.02
N ARG A 570 -17.04 -16.89 0.08
CA ARG A 570 -15.96 -17.89 -0.01
C ARG A 570 -15.20 -17.83 -1.33
N ASN A 571 -15.89 -17.52 -2.43
CA ASN A 571 -15.25 -17.22 -3.71
C ASN A 571 -15.03 -15.71 -3.85
N ASP A 572 -13.91 -15.23 -3.31
CA ASP A 572 -13.49 -13.84 -3.38
C ASP A 572 -12.55 -13.54 -4.56
N GLY A 573 -12.34 -14.53 -5.45
CA GLY A 573 -11.49 -14.39 -6.61
C GLY A 573 -10.01 -14.67 -6.39
N TYR A 574 -9.60 -14.98 -5.15
CA TYR A 574 -8.22 -15.36 -4.81
C TYR A 574 -8.12 -16.81 -4.35
N LYS A 575 -6.97 -17.41 -4.64
CA LYS A 575 -6.52 -18.65 -3.99
C LYS A 575 -5.21 -18.41 -3.27
N ARG A 576 -5.19 -18.69 -1.97
CA ARG A 576 -4.06 -18.44 -1.07
C ARG A 576 -3.40 -19.74 -0.67
N THR A 577 -2.08 -19.80 -0.88
CA THR A 577 -1.27 -20.95 -0.48
C THR A 577 -0.04 -20.46 0.29
N SER A 578 0.68 -21.38 0.93
CA SER A 578 1.96 -21.05 1.57
C SER A 578 3.03 -20.52 0.62
N ARG A 579 2.87 -20.71 -0.70
CA ARG A 579 3.88 -20.34 -1.70
C ARG A 579 3.48 -19.12 -2.53
N ALA A 580 2.18 -18.91 -2.76
CA ALA A 580 1.68 -17.88 -3.67
C ALA A 580 0.25 -17.45 -3.34
N LEU A 581 -0.04 -16.19 -3.69
CA LEU A 581 -1.37 -15.65 -3.91
C LEU A 581 -1.66 -15.74 -5.42
N GLN A 582 -2.79 -16.31 -5.81
CA GLN A 582 -3.19 -16.46 -7.21
C GLN A 582 -4.55 -15.83 -7.43
N GLU A 583 -4.70 -15.07 -8.51
CA GLU A 583 -6.00 -14.59 -8.98
C GLU A 583 -6.66 -15.70 -9.79
N THR A 584 -7.86 -16.08 -9.38
CA THR A 584 -8.61 -17.17 -10.03
C THR A 584 -9.89 -16.68 -10.70
N ASP A 585 -10.46 -15.58 -10.22
CA ASP A 585 -11.80 -15.16 -10.63
C ASP A 585 -12.08 -13.69 -10.28
N GLN A 586 -11.45 -12.76 -11.01
CA GLN A 586 -11.75 -11.30 -10.96
C GLN A 586 -11.85 -10.72 -9.53
N PRO A 587 -10.80 -10.86 -8.70
CA PRO A 587 -10.89 -10.50 -7.29
C PRO A 587 -11.23 -9.02 -7.07
N THR A 588 -10.66 -8.10 -7.85
CA THR A 588 -10.92 -6.67 -7.73
C THR A 588 -12.42 -6.36 -7.89
N GLU A 589 -13.05 -6.92 -8.93
CA GLU A 589 -14.48 -6.77 -9.18
C GLU A 589 -15.32 -7.42 -8.07
N ARG A 590 -14.90 -8.58 -7.56
CA ARG A 590 -15.61 -9.28 -6.49
C ARG A 590 -15.63 -8.50 -5.17
N TYR A 591 -14.50 -7.92 -4.78
CA TYR A 591 -14.41 -7.04 -3.60
C TYR A 591 -15.22 -5.74 -3.76
N HIS A 592 -15.37 -5.24 -4.98
CA HIS A 592 -16.26 -4.10 -5.23
C HIS A 592 -17.74 -4.52 -5.19
N ASP A 593 -18.07 -5.67 -5.77
CA ASP A 593 -19.44 -6.18 -5.85
C ASP A 593 -20.00 -6.60 -4.50
N ILE A 594 -19.20 -7.16 -3.59
CA ILE A 594 -19.68 -7.53 -2.24
C ILE A 594 -20.21 -6.33 -1.46
N VAL A 595 -19.64 -5.13 -1.64
CA VAL A 595 -20.15 -3.89 -1.05
C VAL A 595 -21.53 -3.55 -1.62
N LYS A 596 -21.75 -3.79 -2.93
CA LYS A 596 -23.06 -3.59 -3.58
C LYS A 596 -24.07 -4.65 -3.16
N ILE A 597 -23.65 -5.91 -3.04
CA ILE A 597 -24.47 -7.04 -2.57
C ILE A 597 -24.93 -6.78 -1.13
N TYR A 598 -24.04 -6.30 -0.25
CA TYR A 598 -24.41 -5.88 1.09
C TYR A 598 -25.50 -4.79 1.07
N LYS A 599 -25.36 -3.79 0.19
CA LYS A 599 -26.32 -2.66 0.09
C LYS A 599 -27.67 -3.09 -0.48
N ALA A 600 -27.70 -3.85 -1.57
CA ALA A 600 -28.90 -4.08 -2.39
C ALA A 600 -29.38 -5.54 -2.44
N GLY A 601 -28.67 -6.48 -1.80
CA GLY A 601 -28.97 -7.91 -1.82
C GLY A 601 -29.01 -8.46 -3.24
N ARG A 602 -30.07 -9.22 -3.56
CA ARG A 602 -30.31 -9.80 -4.90
C ARG A 602 -30.43 -8.76 -6.03
N ASN A 603 -30.72 -7.50 -5.70
CA ASN A 603 -30.85 -6.42 -6.68
C ASN A 603 -29.52 -5.69 -6.95
N ALA A 604 -28.40 -6.20 -6.44
CA ALA A 604 -27.10 -5.59 -6.63
C ALA A 604 -26.67 -5.57 -8.10
N LYS A 605 -26.17 -4.41 -8.54
CA LYS A 605 -25.60 -4.21 -9.88
C LYS A 605 -24.14 -4.65 -9.89
N VAL A 606 -23.95 -5.95 -10.02
CA VAL A 606 -22.63 -6.59 -9.99
C VAL A 606 -21.94 -6.58 -11.35
N THR A 607 -20.61 -6.59 -11.34
CA THR A 607 -19.76 -6.62 -12.53
C THR A 607 -19.27 -8.04 -12.81
N ALA A 608 -18.81 -8.75 -11.78
CA ALA A 608 -18.36 -10.14 -11.91
C ALA A 608 -19.54 -11.11 -12.06
N GLN A 609 -19.26 -12.35 -12.49
CA GLN A 609 -20.27 -13.38 -12.56
C GLN A 609 -20.60 -13.93 -11.17
N TRP A 610 -21.83 -13.64 -10.72
CA TRP A 610 -22.38 -14.09 -9.45
C TRP A 610 -23.69 -14.85 -9.66
N ASN A 611 -23.90 -15.92 -8.90
CA ASN A 611 -25.23 -16.48 -8.67
C ASN A 611 -25.80 -15.91 -7.38
N LEU A 612 -26.46 -14.74 -7.47
CA LEU A 612 -26.98 -14.01 -6.30
C LEU A 612 -28.00 -14.82 -5.49
N GLU A 613 -28.74 -15.75 -6.12
CA GLU A 613 -29.69 -16.61 -5.42
C GLU A 613 -29.01 -17.63 -4.51
N GLU A 614 -27.79 -18.07 -4.85
CA GLU A 614 -27.04 -19.05 -4.07
C GLU A 614 -26.19 -18.44 -2.97
N ILE A 615 -25.71 -17.21 -3.17
CA ILE A 615 -24.77 -16.56 -2.24
C ILE A 615 -25.45 -15.60 -1.27
N PHE A 616 -26.71 -15.19 -1.51
CA PHE A 616 -27.39 -14.20 -0.69
C PHE A 616 -28.71 -14.74 -0.16
N VAL A 617 -28.90 -14.64 1.16
CA VAL A 617 -30.17 -14.96 1.81
C VAL A 617 -30.49 -13.89 2.85
N GLU A 618 -31.76 -13.51 2.93
CA GLU A 618 -32.32 -12.76 4.05
C GLU A 618 -33.16 -13.74 4.86
N ASP A 619 -32.84 -13.85 6.15
CA ASP A 619 -33.49 -14.79 7.06
C ASP A 619 -33.55 -14.21 8.48
N PHE A 620 -34.37 -14.80 9.33
CA PHE A 620 -34.49 -14.43 10.74
C PHE A 620 -33.46 -15.16 11.59
N ILE A 621 -33.03 -14.53 12.68
CA ILE A 621 -32.22 -15.17 13.72
C ILE A 621 -33.03 -15.38 15.00
N THR A 622 -32.51 -16.19 15.90
CA THR A 622 -33.13 -16.50 17.19
C THR A 622 -32.42 -15.76 18.34
N PRO A 623 -33.10 -15.58 19.49
CA PRO A 623 -32.47 -15.00 20.68
C PRO A 623 -31.38 -15.90 21.30
N ASN A 624 -31.14 -17.11 20.75
CA ASN A 624 -30.14 -18.03 21.29
C ASN A 624 -28.70 -17.56 21.01
N GLY A 625 -28.48 -16.76 19.95
CA GLY A 625 -27.17 -16.22 19.62
C GLY A 625 -26.18 -17.27 19.10
N ASN A 626 -26.67 -18.29 18.38
CA ASN A 626 -25.86 -19.39 17.84
C ASN A 626 -26.19 -19.73 16.37
N ASP A 627 -26.90 -18.84 15.68
CA ASP A 627 -27.36 -18.94 14.30
C ASP A 627 -26.93 -17.70 13.50
N TRP A 628 -25.65 -17.33 13.58
CA TRP A 628 -25.14 -16.12 12.90
C TRP A 628 -24.36 -16.42 11.62
N ASN A 629 -24.23 -17.68 11.19
CA ASN A 629 -23.42 -18.05 10.03
C ASN A 629 -24.27 -18.41 8.81
N PHE A 630 -23.80 -18.01 7.62
CA PHE A 630 -24.49 -18.24 6.35
C PHE A 630 -24.96 -19.69 6.12
N ASP A 631 -24.12 -20.69 6.43
CA ASP A 631 -24.44 -22.10 6.19
C ASP A 631 -25.65 -22.60 7.03
N GLN A 632 -26.05 -21.88 8.08
CA GLN A 632 -27.23 -22.19 8.90
C GLN A 632 -28.55 -21.68 8.28
N HIS A 633 -28.46 -20.70 7.38
CA HIS A 633 -29.60 -20.05 6.71
C HIS A 633 -29.73 -20.43 5.23
N LYS A 634 -28.68 -21.05 4.67
CA LYS A 634 -28.75 -21.58 3.30
C LYS A 634 -29.73 -22.74 3.25
N LYS A 635 -30.80 -22.58 2.46
CA LYS A 635 -31.73 -23.66 2.11
C LYS A 635 -31.04 -24.60 1.12
N VAL A 636 -30.38 -25.64 1.62
CA VAL A 636 -29.80 -26.69 0.78
C VAL A 636 -30.93 -27.52 0.19
N ASN A 637 -31.09 -27.49 -1.14
CA ASN A 637 -31.96 -28.45 -1.82
C ASN A 637 -31.29 -29.82 -1.74
N THR A 638 -31.76 -30.66 -0.81
CA THR A 638 -31.19 -32.00 -0.58
C THR A 638 -31.55 -32.99 -1.68
N LYS A 639 -32.31 -32.59 -2.70
CA LYS A 639 -32.63 -33.42 -3.85
C LYS A 639 -31.45 -33.40 -4.84
N PRO A 640 -30.72 -34.52 -5.00
CA PRO A 640 -29.59 -34.57 -5.93
C PRO A 640 -30.05 -34.28 -7.35
N THR A 641 -29.29 -33.48 -8.07
CA THR A 641 -29.51 -33.27 -9.51
C THR A 641 -28.87 -34.39 -10.32
N LEU A 642 -29.25 -34.52 -11.60
CA LEU A 642 -28.58 -35.45 -12.52
C LEU A 642 -27.09 -35.09 -12.70
N GLU A 643 -26.77 -33.79 -12.63
CA GLU A 643 -25.39 -33.28 -12.65
C GLU A 643 -24.58 -33.76 -11.43
N ASP A 644 -25.15 -33.68 -10.22
CA ASP A 644 -24.49 -34.16 -9.00
C ASP A 644 -24.18 -35.67 -9.06
N PHE A 645 -25.13 -36.43 -9.61
CA PHE A 645 -24.95 -37.86 -9.86
C PHE A 645 -23.82 -38.10 -10.87
N LYS A 646 -23.84 -37.41 -12.03
CA LYS A 646 -22.78 -37.52 -13.05
C LYS A 646 -21.41 -37.17 -12.49
N LYS A 647 -21.31 -36.10 -11.70
CA LYS A 647 -20.06 -35.67 -11.07
C LYS A 647 -19.54 -36.73 -10.10
N THR A 648 -20.41 -37.28 -9.25
CA THR A 648 -20.03 -38.32 -8.29
C THR A 648 -19.55 -39.59 -9.00
N VAL A 649 -20.23 -39.99 -10.08
CA VAL A 649 -19.78 -41.12 -10.92
C VAL A 649 -18.43 -40.80 -11.57
N SER A 650 -18.24 -39.60 -12.11
CA SER A 650 -17.00 -39.17 -12.74
C SER A 650 -15.83 -39.15 -11.74
N ASP A 651 -16.04 -38.59 -10.55
CA ASP A 651 -15.03 -38.52 -9.48
C ASP A 651 -14.65 -39.92 -8.99
N TYR A 652 -15.64 -40.82 -8.86
CA TYR A 652 -15.41 -42.21 -8.52
C TYR A 652 -14.59 -42.94 -9.59
N LEU A 653 -14.96 -42.80 -10.86
CA LEU A 653 -14.22 -43.41 -11.98
C LEU A 653 -12.80 -42.85 -12.08
N ALA A 654 -12.61 -41.54 -11.89
CA ALA A 654 -11.28 -40.93 -11.88
C ALA A 654 -10.42 -41.46 -10.73
N TRP A 655 -11.00 -41.63 -9.54
CA TRP A 655 -10.35 -42.24 -8.39
C TRP A 655 -9.98 -43.72 -8.66
N GLU A 656 -10.89 -44.49 -9.27
CA GLU A 656 -10.68 -45.89 -9.62
C GLU A 656 -9.55 -46.05 -10.64
N VAL A 657 -9.57 -45.24 -11.71
CA VAL A 657 -8.49 -45.19 -12.71
C VAL A 657 -7.15 -44.80 -12.07
N SER A 658 -7.14 -43.81 -11.17
CA SER A 658 -5.93 -43.42 -10.44
C SER A 658 -5.37 -44.56 -9.59
N ASN A 659 -6.23 -45.39 -8.97
CA ASN A 659 -5.80 -46.55 -8.20
C ASN A 659 -5.27 -47.69 -9.07
N ILE A 660 -5.88 -47.94 -10.23
CA ILE A 660 -5.40 -48.94 -11.19
C ILE A 660 -4.01 -48.55 -11.72
N LEU A 661 -3.82 -47.29 -12.10
CA LEU A 661 -2.51 -46.78 -12.54
C LEU A 661 -1.44 -46.93 -11.45
N LYS A 662 -1.77 -46.59 -10.19
CA LYS A 662 -0.88 -46.79 -9.04
C LYS A 662 -0.57 -48.26 -8.74
N GLN A 663 -1.46 -49.19 -9.10
CA GLN A 663 -1.21 -50.63 -8.97
C GLN A 663 -0.35 -51.15 -10.13
N GLN A 664 -0.53 -50.66 -11.36
CA GLN A 664 0.34 -51.00 -12.49
C GLN A 664 1.79 -50.57 -12.24
N ASP A 665 2.03 -49.36 -11.74
CA ASP A 665 3.39 -48.88 -11.41
C ASP A 665 4.10 -49.78 -10.38
N LYS A 666 3.37 -50.33 -9.41
CA LYS A 666 3.90 -51.29 -8.42
C LYS A 666 4.15 -52.69 -8.98
N THR A 667 3.50 -53.04 -10.10
CA THR A 667 3.66 -54.34 -10.76
C THR A 667 4.84 -54.30 -11.73
N ASP A 668 5.05 -53.16 -12.41
CA ASP A 668 6.22 -52.92 -13.26
C ASP A 668 7.54 -52.78 -12.46
N GLU A 669 7.52 -52.17 -11.26
CA GLU A 669 8.68 -52.18 -10.35
C GLU A 669 9.06 -53.59 -9.85
N ARG A 670 8.11 -54.55 -9.84
CA ARG A 670 8.36 -55.95 -9.46
C ARG A 670 8.84 -56.82 -10.62
N LEU A 671 8.59 -56.41 -11.87
CA LEU A 671 9.00 -57.12 -13.09
C LEU A 671 10.31 -56.58 -13.67
N GLY A 672 10.81 -55.43 -13.19
CA GLY A 672 12.13 -54.86 -13.53
C GLY A 672 13.27 -55.24 -12.57
N LYS A 673 13.46 -56.54 -12.30
CA LYS A 673 14.68 -57.09 -11.68
C LYS A 673 15.41 -58.03 -12.62
#